data_AF-A0A0H5DSD7-F1
#
_entry.id   AF-A0A0H5DSD7-F1
#
_cell.length_a   1.000
_cell.length_b   1.000
_cell.length_c   1.000
_cell.angle_alpha   90.00
_cell.angle_beta   90.00
_cell.angle_gamma   90.00
#
_symmetry.space_group_name_H-M   'P 1'
#
loop_
_entity.id
_entity.type
_entity.pdbx_description
1 polymer ?
#
loop_
_entity_poly.entity_id
_entity_poly.type
_entity_poly.pdbx_seq_one_letter_code
_entity_poly.pdbx_strand_id
1 'polypeptide(L)'
;MFRYLIFLFSAHSLSALTTLSVTLSSDNNPGGIGEIGDLRYCLNSMNQDLNTTPDDYAIVFDYPMTIQLNGILPIINNPSNPVNITIGNPGSTPTVTIDGNSGAYSGFFIPIGNVTIQNMIFQNLAAKGGDGGDGISGGGGGMGAGGAIYAPQFFLNGSNPSITLINVLVNNCSAIGGNGGSYLGLSSTGNEGGGGGGGFSGNGGSITTTGSTGGGGGGGFGGDGGNVTLSTDSSGGGGGGGGGLGSRATIGLLTNLGNGGSDQDLGQDGNGYGLTITAGYGGGGKSGGANAGGGGGGGGDGETVISGGGGGGSSGFQGTQPQGAIPPGGSTVPSGGNGGDGGGGGGGGVVITSIPNAVDGQAGSGGYGGGGGGGSGIGAHDSAYTVKGGSGGVGGGGGGGGVNQSGLTLADGGNSLGGGGGAGGGPSEGLNAPGGVDVGNLGGGAGGFGASTVGQGSGGGGGGGGSGLGGAIFVDSNLNFTIRAFQGIPTTFNTSNNSVQAGIHGIGAPGGSDGNDGYALGNSIFLRTGSSLTFMAHDANDLLTLGEQVAFIDDTSFGVGGTNVYVRGDGTVVYDGTTDYQGTVMIFNANFKVNGRIDEAQIFVCRNKSFSLQRGTLSGCGVLSGSVFANSGTISPDAGKTLTLGSLSLNPAVPVSGVAGSLVHIEIDSGSIPSVVHVAGPASLAGTLEIDLDPNAQPGTYKILTSSAVSGTFDLVTFTGSTPDYSLTYDPTYVQLNFLGYPIALEPPSNLQGKQMKNNFGFQYELFNQIKWKPSPSIETVGYCIYRDGKKIATVDASTHSYKDHNRKKGVSILYAVTAFNLEGSESSPIHIVIKP
;
A
#
# COMPACT_ATOMS: atom_id res chain seq x y z
N MET A 1 -30.48 -17.55 56.84
CA MET A 1 -29.13 -17.65 56.24
C MET A 1 -29.25 -17.20 54.78
N PHE A 2 -29.12 -15.89 54.53
CA PHE A 2 -29.22 -15.28 53.20
C PHE A 2 -27.91 -15.52 52.44
N ARG A 3 -27.97 -16.13 51.25
CA ARG A 3 -26.83 -16.24 50.32
C ARG A 3 -26.89 -15.06 49.35
N TYR A 4 -25.92 -14.17 49.44
CA TYR A 4 -25.67 -13.14 48.43
C TYR A 4 -25.03 -13.79 47.20
N LEU A 5 -25.73 -13.77 46.06
CA LEU A 5 -25.11 -13.86 44.74
C LEU A 5 -24.57 -12.47 44.40
N ILE A 6 -23.25 -12.34 44.34
CA ILE A 6 -22.59 -11.17 43.74
C ILE A 6 -22.59 -11.40 42.23
N PHE A 7 -23.46 -10.69 41.51
CA PHE A 7 -23.33 -10.51 40.07
C PHE A 7 -22.19 -9.51 39.82
N LEU A 8 -21.04 -10.00 39.38
CA LEU A 8 -20.02 -9.18 38.74
C LEU A 8 -20.55 -8.76 37.37
N PHE A 9 -21.16 -7.58 37.29
CA PHE A 9 -21.30 -6.87 36.02
C PHE A 9 -19.91 -6.36 35.65
N SER A 10 -19.26 -6.99 34.68
CA SER A 10 -18.19 -6.35 33.91
C SER A 10 -18.84 -5.21 33.12
N ALA A 11 -18.87 -4.03 33.73
CA ALA A 11 -19.09 -2.79 33.01
C ALA A 11 -17.97 -2.70 31.98
N HIS A 12 -18.33 -2.86 30.71
CA HIS A 12 -17.48 -2.39 29.63
C HIS A 12 -17.45 -0.88 29.84
N SER A 13 -16.30 -0.33 30.20
CA SER A 13 -16.09 1.10 30.18
C SER A 13 -16.45 1.58 28.77
N LEU A 14 -17.54 2.34 28.62
CA LEU A 14 -17.68 3.21 27.47
C LEU A 14 -16.47 4.15 27.54
N SER A 15 -15.44 3.92 26.73
CA SER A 15 -14.44 4.97 26.48
C SER A 15 -15.18 6.14 25.85
N ALA A 16 -15.03 7.33 26.42
CA ALA A 16 -15.79 8.50 26.03
C ALA A 16 -15.01 9.21 24.93
N LEU A 17 -15.47 9.17 23.68
CA LEU A 17 -14.79 9.84 22.56
C LEU A 17 -14.43 11.30 22.90
N THR A 18 -13.13 11.57 23.00
CA THR A 18 -12.60 12.92 23.22
C THR A 18 -12.46 13.64 21.87
N THR A 19 -13.05 14.83 21.74
CA THR A 19 -13.03 15.62 20.49
C THR A 19 -12.16 16.86 20.65
N LEU A 20 -11.20 17.05 19.75
CA LEU A 20 -10.36 18.23 19.63
C LEU A 20 -10.72 18.97 18.34
N SER A 21 -11.05 20.26 18.46
CA SER A 21 -11.37 21.12 17.31
C SER A 21 -10.16 21.94 16.86
N VAL A 22 -9.83 21.83 15.59
CA VAL A 22 -8.92 22.73 14.89
C VAL A 22 -9.71 23.93 14.42
N THR A 23 -9.38 25.09 15.00
CA THR A 23 -10.08 26.37 14.80
C THR A 23 -9.22 27.40 14.06
N LEU A 24 -7.94 27.11 13.89
CA LEU A 24 -6.97 27.95 13.19
C LEU A 24 -6.35 27.18 12.02
N SER A 25 -6.14 27.88 10.91
CA SER A 25 -5.47 27.33 9.73
C SER A 25 -3.94 27.50 9.77
N SER A 26 -3.38 27.92 10.90
CA SER A 26 -1.94 28.13 11.12
C SER A 26 -1.24 26.85 11.58
N ASP A 27 0.07 26.81 11.33
CA ASP A 27 1.03 25.92 12.00
C ASP A 27 2.05 26.78 12.76
N ASN A 28 1.65 27.36 13.88
CA ASN A 28 2.50 28.25 14.67
C ASN A 28 3.34 27.46 15.67
N ASN A 29 4.48 28.02 16.07
CA ASN A 29 5.44 27.39 16.98
C ASN A 29 5.85 25.96 16.54
N PRO A 30 6.38 25.77 15.32
CA PRO A 30 6.61 24.45 14.71
C PRO A 30 7.59 23.53 15.46
N GLY A 31 8.37 24.06 16.41
CA GLY A 31 9.23 23.30 17.32
C GLY A 31 8.65 23.04 18.71
N GLY A 32 7.51 23.65 19.05
CA GLY A 32 6.90 23.53 20.36
C GLY A 32 5.52 22.89 20.34
N ILE A 33 4.72 23.24 21.35
CA ILE A 33 3.39 22.65 21.56
C ILE A 33 2.38 23.05 20.46
N GLY A 34 2.59 24.17 19.76
CA GLY A 34 1.60 24.79 18.85
C GLY A 34 0.80 25.92 19.51
N GLU A 35 0.08 26.72 18.73
CA GLU A 35 -0.91 27.68 19.25
C GLU A 35 -2.26 26.98 19.48
N ILE A 36 -2.99 27.38 20.53
CA ILE A 36 -4.31 26.81 20.84
C ILE A 36 -5.23 27.01 19.63
N GLY A 37 -5.73 25.90 19.07
CA GLY A 37 -6.61 25.91 17.89
C GLY A 37 -5.91 25.43 16.62
N ASP A 38 -4.58 25.36 16.59
CA ASP A 38 -3.81 24.79 15.48
C ASP A 38 -3.87 23.24 15.49
N LEU A 39 -3.68 22.63 14.32
CA LEU A 39 -3.56 21.16 14.21
C LEU A 39 -2.40 20.60 15.05
N ARG A 40 -1.24 21.28 15.07
CA ARG A 40 -0.08 20.88 15.88
C ARG A 40 -0.42 20.81 17.36
N TYR A 41 -1.16 21.79 17.86
CA TYR A 41 -1.61 21.82 19.25
C TYR A 41 -2.55 20.67 19.56
N CYS A 42 -3.51 20.38 18.68
CA CYS A 42 -4.40 19.22 18.85
C CYS A 42 -3.64 17.90 18.87
N LEU A 43 -2.71 17.69 17.94
CA LEU A 43 -1.89 16.47 17.88
C LEU A 43 -1.02 16.29 19.13
N ASN A 44 -0.32 17.34 19.54
CA ASN A 44 0.53 17.27 20.74
C ASN A 44 -0.30 17.07 22.03
N SER A 45 -1.46 17.74 22.14
CA SER A 45 -2.35 17.59 23.30
C SER A 45 -2.87 16.15 23.40
N MET A 46 -3.34 15.60 22.28
CA MET A 46 -3.74 14.20 22.18
C MET A 46 -2.60 13.26 22.61
N ASN A 47 -1.39 13.43 22.06
CA ASN A 47 -0.24 12.58 22.41
C ASN A 47 0.12 12.66 23.91
N GLN A 48 0.05 13.86 24.51
CA GLN A 48 0.34 14.04 25.93
C GLN A 48 -0.71 13.38 26.83
N ASP A 49 -1.99 13.59 26.52
CA ASP A 49 -3.10 13.03 27.30
C ASP A 49 -3.08 11.49 27.26
N LEU A 50 -2.85 10.93 26.07
CA LEU A 50 -2.79 9.49 25.86
C LEU A 50 -1.68 8.83 26.69
N ASN A 51 -0.57 9.51 26.99
CA ASN A 51 0.47 8.97 27.90
C ASN A 51 -0.04 8.71 29.33
N THR A 52 -1.17 9.32 29.72
CA THR A 52 -1.76 9.17 31.05
C THR A 52 -3.03 8.32 31.04
N THR A 53 -3.87 8.48 30.01
CA THR A 53 -5.19 7.84 29.94
C THR A 53 -5.47 7.36 28.50
N PRO A 54 -5.63 6.05 28.25
CA PRO A 54 -6.05 5.57 26.95
C PRO A 54 -7.51 5.92 26.68
N ASP A 55 -7.77 6.77 25.68
CA ASP A 55 -9.11 7.16 25.25
C ASP A 55 -9.18 7.28 23.72
N ASP A 56 -10.38 7.17 23.15
CA ASP A 56 -10.58 7.35 21.71
C ASP A 56 -10.65 8.85 21.37
N TYR A 57 -10.04 9.27 20.25
CA TYR A 57 -9.96 10.68 19.86
C TYR A 57 -10.56 10.96 18.48
N ALA A 58 -11.17 12.14 18.35
CA ALA A 58 -11.53 12.76 17.08
C ALA A 58 -10.90 14.14 16.96
N ILE A 59 -10.09 14.38 15.93
CA ILE A 59 -9.60 15.70 15.54
C ILE A 59 -10.46 16.20 14.37
N VAL A 60 -11.27 17.22 14.64
CA VAL A 60 -12.25 17.79 13.71
C VAL A 60 -11.86 19.22 13.34
N PHE A 61 -12.37 19.72 12.22
CA PHE A 61 -12.04 21.05 11.69
C PHE A 61 -13.29 21.92 11.61
N ASP A 62 -13.25 23.12 12.20
CA ASP A 62 -14.45 23.97 12.35
C ASP A 62 -14.97 24.54 11.02
N TYR A 63 -14.09 24.68 10.02
CA TYR A 63 -14.41 25.17 8.68
C TYR A 63 -13.42 24.63 7.64
N PRO A 64 -13.76 24.66 6.33
CA PRO A 64 -12.83 24.28 5.28
C PRO A 64 -11.56 25.15 5.31
N MET A 65 -10.38 24.54 5.36
CA MET A 65 -9.13 25.27 5.55
C MET A 65 -7.93 24.60 4.88
N THR A 66 -6.91 25.41 4.60
CA THR A 66 -5.57 24.95 4.19
C THR A 66 -4.59 25.28 5.29
N ILE A 67 -3.92 24.25 5.81
CA ILE A 67 -2.87 24.37 6.82
C ILE A 67 -1.53 24.19 6.12
N GLN A 68 -0.80 25.29 5.97
CA GLN A 68 0.57 25.26 5.45
C GLN A 68 1.54 24.96 6.61
N LEU A 69 2.35 23.92 6.44
CA LEU A 69 3.29 23.47 7.46
C LEU A 69 4.50 24.41 7.57
N ASN A 70 4.96 24.63 8.81
CA ASN A 70 6.16 25.40 9.14
C ASN A 70 7.23 24.57 9.86
N GLY A 71 6.96 23.28 10.07
CA GLY A 71 7.90 22.28 10.57
C GLY A 71 7.28 20.89 10.46
N ILE A 72 8.07 19.86 10.72
CA ILE A 72 7.58 18.48 10.77
C ILE A 72 6.45 18.37 11.79
N LEU A 73 5.31 17.83 11.36
CA LEU A 73 4.15 17.64 12.22
C LEU A 73 4.46 16.68 13.38
N PRO A 74 3.77 16.82 14.52
CA PRO A 74 3.86 15.82 15.57
C PRO A 74 3.51 14.43 15.04
N ILE A 75 4.32 13.45 15.43
CA ILE A 75 4.01 12.03 15.18
C ILE A 75 2.65 11.72 15.80
N ILE A 76 1.80 10.98 15.10
CA ILE A 76 0.52 10.50 15.66
C ILE A 76 0.87 9.33 16.58
N ASN A 77 1.28 9.67 17.78
CA ASN A 77 1.88 8.74 18.73
C ASN A 77 0.85 8.29 19.75
N ASN A 78 0.96 7.04 20.19
CA ASN A 78 0.08 6.46 21.18
C ASN A 78 0.95 5.74 22.24
N PRO A 79 0.59 5.73 23.53
CA PRO A 79 1.02 4.70 24.47
C PRO A 79 0.81 3.29 23.89
N SER A 80 1.42 2.30 24.54
CA SER A 80 1.35 0.87 24.17
C SER A 80 -0.08 0.26 24.06
N ASN A 81 -1.13 1.00 24.40
CA ASN A 81 -2.53 0.56 24.30
C ASN A 81 -3.18 1.18 23.04
N PRO A 82 -3.46 0.41 21.98
CA PRO A 82 -4.05 0.95 20.75
C PRO A 82 -5.46 1.53 21.01
N VAL A 83 -5.66 2.80 20.67
CA VAL A 83 -6.95 3.51 20.68
C VAL A 83 -7.40 3.84 19.26
N ASN A 84 -8.67 4.24 19.09
CA ASN A 84 -9.17 4.72 17.81
C ASN A 84 -8.97 6.23 17.70
N ILE A 85 -8.32 6.67 16.62
CA ILE A 85 -8.09 8.08 16.31
C ILE A 85 -8.75 8.37 14.96
N THR A 86 -9.64 9.35 14.93
CA THR A 86 -10.23 9.86 13.67
C THR A 86 -9.73 11.27 13.42
N ILE A 87 -9.16 11.54 12.24
CA ILE A 87 -8.71 12.86 11.81
C ILE A 87 -9.49 13.26 10.57
N GLY A 88 -10.13 14.42 10.63
CA GLY A 88 -10.95 14.96 9.56
C GLY A 88 -12.45 14.75 9.79
N ASN A 89 -13.24 15.52 9.05
CA ASN A 89 -14.69 15.56 9.22
C ASN A 89 -15.36 14.51 8.33
N PRO A 90 -16.53 13.96 8.71
CA PRO A 90 -17.35 13.16 7.80
C PRO A 90 -17.94 14.06 6.69
N GLY A 91 -18.31 13.46 5.55
CA GLY A 91 -18.80 14.22 4.39
C GLY A 91 -18.39 13.60 3.05
N SER A 92 -18.91 14.14 1.96
CA SER A 92 -18.65 13.63 0.59
C SER A 92 -17.56 14.41 -0.16
N THR A 93 -17.10 15.54 0.39
CA THR A 93 -16.10 16.40 -0.24
C THR A 93 -14.95 16.66 0.73
N PRO A 94 -13.68 16.46 0.31
CA PRO A 94 -12.54 16.89 1.11
C PRO A 94 -12.59 18.39 1.34
N THR A 95 -12.42 18.82 2.60
CA THR A 95 -12.53 20.25 2.97
C THR A 95 -11.29 20.79 3.66
N VAL A 96 -10.35 19.92 4.01
CA VAL A 96 -9.13 20.27 4.74
C VAL A 96 -7.92 19.89 3.92
N THR A 97 -7.03 20.84 3.71
CA THR A 97 -5.78 20.64 2.98
C THR A 97 -4.59 20.76 3.93
N ILE A 98 -3.72 19.77 3.95
CA ILE A 98 -2.40 19.82 4.59
C ILE A 98 -1.38 20.10 3.48
N ASP A 99 -0.73 21.26 3.53
CA ASP A 99 0.22 21.73 2.54
C ASP A 99 1.66 21.71 3.09
N GLY A 100 2.54 20.96 2.43
CA GLY A 100 3.94 20.79 2.85
C GLY A 100 4.89 21.96 2.55
N ASN A 101 4.35 23.14 2.24
CA ASN A 101 5.09 24.36 1.99
C ASN A 101 6.14 24.20 0.89
N SER A 102 5.67 23.89 -0.31
CA SER A 102 6.52 23.65 -1.49
C SER A 102 7.53 22.50 -1.32
N GLY A 103 7.14 21.43 -0.62
CA GLY A 103 7.98 20.26 -0.39
C GLY A 103 9.04 20.45 0.69
N ALA A 104 8.83 21.38 1.63
CA ALA A 104 9.73 21.55 2.77
C ALA A 104 9.52 20.48 3.85
N TYR A 105 8.30 19.95 3.97
CA TYR A 105 7.90 19.05 5.06
C TYR A 105 7.12 17.84 4.57
N SER A 106 7.23 16.74 5.31
CA SER A 106 6.43 15.53 5.13
C SER A 106 5.08 15.64 5.85
N GLY A 107 4.17 14.74 5.49
CA GLY A 107 2.86 14.62 6.12
C GLY A 107 2.87 13.81 7.41
N PHE A 108 1.90 12.91 7.56
CA PHE A 108 1.69 12.17 8.79
C PHE A 108 2.63 10.97 8.93
N PHE A 109 3.22 10.83 10.11
CA PHE A 109 3.96 9.65 10.55
C PHE A 109 3.15 8.93 11.62
N ILE A 110 2.74 7.68 11.37
CA ILE A 110 1.69 6.99 12.14
C ILE A 110 2.19 5.62 12.65
N PRO A 111 2.86 5.56 13.81
CA PRO A 111 3.48 4.32 14.30
C PRO A 111 2.58 3.34 15.06
N ILE A 112 1.37 3.74 15.45
CA ILE A 112 0.49 2.90 16.28
C ILE A 112 -0.96 3.39 16.22
N GLY A 113 -1.88 2.50 16.58
CA GLY A 113 -3.30 2.81 16.77
C GLY A 113 -4.15 2.45 15.56
N ASN A 114 -5.46 2.60 15.74
CA ASN A 114 -6.43 2.49 14.65
C ASN A 114 -6.75 3.90 14.15
N VAL A 115 -6.05 4.34 13.11
CA VAL A 115 -6.14 5.72 12.63
C VAL A 115 -7.01 5.78 11.38
N THR A 116 -8.10 6.53 11.45
CA THR A 116 -8.95 6.87 10.30
C THR A 116 -8.67 8.30 9.88
N ILE A 117 -8.29 8.50 8.62
CA ILE A 117 -8.15 9.82 8.00
C ILE A 117 -9.24 9.96 6.95
N GLN A 118 -10.04 11.02 7.06
CA GLN A 118 -11.21 11.19 6.20
C GLN A 118 -11.39 12.61 5.67
N ASN A 119 -11.80 12.73 4.40
CA ASN A 119 -12.10 14.01 3.75
C ASN A 119 -10.95 15.03 3.80
N MET A 120 -9.73 14.57 3.53
CA MET A 120 -8.53 15.41 3.55
C MET A 120 -7.82 15.41 2.21
N ILE A 121 -7.14 16.53 1.93
CA ILE A 121 -6.20 16.71 0.83
C ILE A 121 -4.80 16.83 1.43
N PHE A 122 -3.87 16.01 0.97
CA PHE A 122 -2.44 16.14 1.24
C PHE A 122 -1.78 16.70 -0.01
N GLN A 123 -1.05 17.81 0.11
CA GLN A 123 -0.40 18.38 -1.06
C GLN A 123 0.97 19.00 -0.79
N ASN A 124 1.83 19.01 -1.81
CA ASN A 124 3.13 19.68 -1.77
C ASN A 124 4.01 19.21 -0.60
N LEU A 125 3.85 17.94 -0.17
CA LEU A 125 4.63 17.36 0.93
C LEU A 125 5.85 16.62 0.38
N ALA A 126 6.98 16.69 1.07
CA ALA A 126 8.15 15.93 0.70
C ALA A 126 8.75 15.23 1.92
N ALA A 127 8.90 13.91 1.83
CA ALA A 127 9.73 13.14 2.74
C ALA A 127 11.13 13.04 2.15
N LYS A 128 12.03 13.96 2.53
CA LYS A 128 13.45 13.92 2.14
C LYS A 128 14.26 13.20 3.21
N GLY A 129 15.06 12.21 2.83
CA GLY A 129 16.11 11.64 3.67
C GLY A 129 17.22 12.66 3.95
N GLY A 130 17.87 12.56 5.11
CA GLY A 130 19.01 13.41 5.44
C GLY A 130 20.22 13.08 4.59
N ASP A 131 21.01 14.08 4.23
CA ASP A 131 22.25 13.85 3.50
C ASP A 131 23.31 13.26 4.44
N GLY A 132 24.15 12.37 3.94
CA GLY A 132 25.29 11.83 4.67
C GLY A 132 26.36 12.91 4.91
N GLY A 133 27.04 12.84 6.04
CA GLY A 133 28.11 13.75 6.39
C GLY A 133 29.38 13.50 5.59
N ASP A 134 30.13 14.56 5.34
CA ASP A 134 31.44 14.50 4.69
C ASP A 134 32.52 14.11 5.71
N GLY A 135 33.53 13.37 5.27
CA GLY A 135 34.62 12.92 6.13
C GLY A 135 35.80 12.38 5.34
N ILE A 136 36.75 11.72 6.02
CA ILE A 136 37.79 10.97 5.30
C ILE A 136 37.16 9.93 4.38
N SER A 137 36.02 9.40 4.82
CA SER A 137 35.07 8.61 4.06
C SER A 137 33.68 9.21 4.29
N GLY A 138 32.85 9.20 3.26
CA GLY A 138 31.50 9.77 3.33
C GLY A 138 30.50 8.88 4.08
N GLY A 139 29.59 9.49 4.83
CA GLY A 139 28.40 8.80 5.34
C GLY A 139 27.38 8.54 4.24
N GLY A 140 26.56 7.51 4.36
CA GLY A 140 25.45 7.24 3.43
C GLY A 140 24.25 8.16 3.68
N GLY A 141 23.49 8.46 2.63
CA GLY A 141 22.27 9.26 2.73
C GLY A 141 21.09 8.51 3.37
N GLY A 142 20.17 9.21 4.01
CA GLY A 142 18.94 8.64 4.57
C GLY A 142 17.88 8.34 3.50
N MET A 143 16.90 7.50 3.82
CA MET A 143 15.76 7.21 2.95
C MET A 143 14.73 8.35 3.01
N GLY A 144 14.18 8.73 1.86
CA GLY A 144 12.93 9.49 1.79
C GLY A 144 11.77 8.55 1.50
N ALA A 145 10.70 8.61 2.29
CA ALA A 145 9.58 7.70 2.10
C ALA A 145 8.24 8.27 2.58
N GLY A 146 7.16 8.00 1.84
CA GLY A 146 5.80 8.33 2.25
C GLY A 146 5.57 9.83 2.39
N GLY A 147 5.67 10.58 1.29
CA GLY A 147 5.60 12.05 1.31
C GLY A 147 4.39 12.59 2.09
N ALA A 148 3.23 11.97 1.91
CA ALA A 148 2.03 12.31 2.67
C ALA A 148 1.81 11.44 3.92
N ILE A 149 2.03 10.13 3.82
CA ILE A 149 1.81 9.19 4.94
C ILE A 149 2.93 8.16 5.00
N TYR A 150 3.53 8.03 6.18
CA TYR A 150 4.48 6.97 6.51
C TYR A 150 3.94 6.11 7.67
N ALA A 151 3.83 4.80 7.43
CA ALA A 151 3.40 3.82 8.43
C ALA A 151 4.57 2.87 8.77
N PRO A 152 5.29 3.09 9.89
CA PRO A 152 6.37 2.21 10.31
C PRO A 152 5.83 0.92 10.94
N GLN A 153 6.62 -0.15 10.89
CA GLN A 153 6.33 -1.39 11.61
C GLN A 153 6.44 -1.19 13.12
N PHE A 154 7.47 -0.48 13.56
CA PHE A 154 7.76 -0.15 14.94
C PHE A 154 8.46 1.21 15.02
N PHE A 155 8.10 2.03 15.99
CA PHE A 155 8.78 3.28 16.29
C PHE A 155 8.43 3.77 17.70
N LEU A 156 9.44 4.07 18.52
CA LEU A 156 9.30 4.46 19.92
C LEU A 156 8.53 3.40 20.72
N ASN A 157 7.33 3.75 21.21
CA ASN A 157 6.47 2.83 21.96
C ASN A 157 5.36 2.23 21.07
N GLY A 158 5.37 2.54 19.77
CA GLY A 158 4.34 2.16 18.81
C GLY A 158 4.73 0.98 17.94
N SER A 159 3.76 0.13 17.62
CA SER A 159 3.93 -0.95 16.65
C SER A 159 2.63 -1.25 15.92
N ASN A 160 2.76 -1.71 14.67
CA ASN A 160 1.72 -2.32 13.87
C ASN A 160 0.44 -1.44 13.74
N PRO A 161 0.54 -0.21 13.22
CA PRO A 161 -0.62 0.65 13.02
C PRO A 161 -1.62 0.02 12.03
N SER A 162 -2.91 0.31 12.26
CA SER A 162 -3.99 0.00 11.32
C SER A 162 -4.57 1.31 10.80
N ILE A 163 -4.29 1.64 9.54
CA ILE A 163 -4.66 2.93 8.94
C ILE A 163 -5.80 2.72 7.95
N THR A 164 -6.83 3.57 8.05
CA THR A 164 -7.95 3.63 7.12
C THR A 164 -8.06 5.01 6.49
N LEU A 165 -8.04 5.09 5.16
CA LEU A 165 -8.30 6.32 4.41
C LEU A 165 -9.69 6.30 3.81
N ILE A 166 -10.42 7.42 3.93
CA ILE A 166 -11.76 7.59 3.37
C ILE A 166 -11.85 8.94 2.67
N ASN A 167 -12.10 8.94 1.36
CA ASN A 167 -12.20 10.16 0.57
C ASN A 167 -10.97 11.10 0.71
N VAL A 168 -9.80 10.58 0.35
CA VAL A 168 -8.51 11.27 0.49
C VAL A 168 -7.89 11.53 -0.88
N LEU A 169 -7.40 12.75 -1.09
CA LEU A 169 -6.59 13.13 -2.24
C LEU A 169 -5.15 13.37 -1.78
N VAL A 170 -4.17 12.72 -2.42
CA VAL A 170 -2.74 13.02 -2.24
C VAL A 170 -2.21 13.58 -3.56
N ASN A 171 -1.76 14.83 -3.56
CA ASN A 171 -1.38 15.54 -4.79
C ASN A 171 0.00 16.19 -4.69
N ASN A 172 0.85 16.01 -5.70
CA ASN A 172 2.16 16.68 -5.75
C ASN A 172 3.02 16.46 -4.50
N CYS A 173 2.98 15.24 -3.94
CA CYS A 173 3.83 14.81 -2.85
C CYS A 173 5.03 14.02 -3.38
N SER A 174 6.14 14.03 -2.63
CA SER A 174 7.37 13.38 -3.07
C SER A 174 8.08 12.62 -1.95
N ALA A 175 8.80 11.57 -2.34
CA ALA A 175 9.75 10.87 -1.48
C ALA A 175 11.14 10.92 -2.12
N ILE A 176 12.10 11.52 -1.41
CA ILE A 176 13.41 11.90 -1.95
C ILE A 176 14.51 11.32 -1.07
N GLY A 177 15.34 10.43 -1.61
CA GLY A 177 16.53 9.94 -0.92
C GLY A 177 17.52 11.05 -0.60
N GLY A 178 18.17 10.96 0.55
CA GLY A 178 19.29 11.82 0.92
C GLY A 178 20.56 11.46 0.14
N ASN A 179 21.40 12.43 -0.11
CA ASN A 179 22.65 12.23 -0.83
C ASN A 179 23.70 11.56 0.05
N GLY A 180 24.59 10.78 -0.53
CA GLY A 180 25.79 10.31 0.15
C GLY A 180 26.76 11.46 0.41
N GLY A 181 27.42 11.41 1.57
CA GLY A 181 28.53 12.29 1.93
C GLY A 181 29.76 11.99 1.09
N SER A 182 30.59 12.99 0.89
CA SER A 182 31.79 12.92 0.07
C SER A 182 33.07 12.95 0.91
N TYR A 183 34.18 12.65 0.25
CA TYR A 183 35.50 12.94 0.78
C TYR A 183 35.68 14.45 1.00
N LEU A 184 36.12 14.85 2.20
CA LEU A 184 36.13 16.27 2.61
C LEU A 184 37.09 17.20 1.85
N GLY A 185 37.99 16.67 1.01
CA GLY A 185 38.75 17.45 0.01
C GLY A 185 39.76 18.50 0.53
N LEU A 186 39.89 18.69 1.84
CA LEU A 186 40.90 19.59 2.44
C LEU A 186 42.32 19.03 2.23
N SER A 187 43.35 19.75 2.68
CA SER A 187 44.71 19.23 2.87
C SER A 187 44.72 18.15 3.96
N SER A 188 43.92 17.10 3.77
CA SER A 188 43.71 16.00 4.67
C SER A 188 45.04 15.37 4.99
N THR A 189 45.20 15.06 6.26
CA THR A 189 46.39 14.40 6.77
C THR A 189 46.31 12.89 6.58
N GLY A 190 45.11 12.36 6.31
CA GLY A 190 44.83 10.94 6.26
C GLY A 190 44.55 10.35 7.64
N ASN A 191 44.20 11.19 8.62
CA ASN A 191 43.91 10.82 10.02
C ASN A 191 42.53 11.32 10.48
N GLU A 192 41.73 11.82 9.57
CA GLU A 192 40.41 12.37 9.84
C GLU A 192 39.37 11.23 9.99
N GLY A 193 38.33 11.44 10.79
CA GLY A 193 37.23 10.47 10.97
C GLY A 193 36.30 10.37 9.76
N GLY A 194 35.41 9.37 9.80
CA GLY A 194 34.33 9.21 8.83
C GLY A 194 33.16 10.16 9.10
N GLY A 195 32.41 10.49 8.05
CA GLY A 195 31.14 11.23 8.18
C GLY A 195 30.02 10.36 8.76
N GLY A 196 29.06 10.96 9.46
CA GLY A 196 27.87 10.26 9.93
C GLY A 196 26.88 9.99 8.80
N GLY A 197 26.08 8.93 8.90
CA GLY A 197 24.99 8.66 7.97
C GLY A 197 23.78 9.58 8.19
N GLY A 198 23.00 9.86 7.16
CA GLY A 198 21.75 10.61 7.26
C GLY A 198 20.60 9.78 7.86
N GLY A 199 19.71 10.42 8.60
CA GLY A 199 18.47 9.84 9.13
C GLY A 199 17.24 10.23 8.29
N PHE A 200 16.04 10.12 8.88
CA PHE A 200 14.83 10.68 8.30
C PHE A 200 14.87 12.19 8.39
N SER A 201 15.16 12.83 7.25
CA SER A 201 15.39 14.26 7.13
C SER A 201 16.59 14.82 7.89
N GLY A 202 17.05 14.25 9.01
CA GLY A 202 18.23 14.71 9.74
C GLY A 202 19.53 14.36 9.03
N ASN A 203 20.40 15.33 8.76
CA ASN A 203 21.67 15.11 8.07
C ASN A 203 22.68 14.43 8.99
N GLY A 204 23.61 13.66 8.42
CA GLY A 204 24.78 13.18 9.14
C GLY A 204 25.74 14.32 9.46
N GLY A 205 26.46 14.19 10.58
CA GLY A 205 27.51 15.13 10.97
C GLY A 205 28.76 14.95 10.13
N SER A 206 29.37 16.07 9.74
CA SER A 206 30.58 16.13 8.92
C SER A 206 31.83 16.39 9.76
N ILE A 207 32.98 16.04 9.20
CA ILE A 207 34.29 16.47 9.68
C ILE A 207 34.66 17.80 9.02
N THR A 208 34.85 18.85 9.81
CA THR A 208 35.08 20.21 9.31
C THR A 208 36.49 20.74 9.59
N THR A 209 37.40 19.86 9.99
CA THR A 209 38.79 20.18 10.35
C THR A 209 39.74 19.06 9.89
N THR A 210 41.04 19.25 10.05
CA THR A 210 42.09 18.31 9.62
C THR A 210 42.96 17.86 10.79
N GLY A 211 43.57 16.69 10.67
CA GLY A 211 44.40 16.07 11.70
C GLY A 211 43.67 14.91 12.36
N SER A 212 44.02 14.60 13.61
CA SER A 212 43.46 13.46 14.33
C SER A 212 42.09 13.78 14.91
N THR A 213 41.02 13.31 14.27
CA THR A 213 39.63 13.63 14.65
C THR A 213 38.81 12.38 15.00
N GLY A 214 37.77 12.57 15.81
CA GLY A 214 36.70 11.58 15.96
C GLY A 214 35.81 11.52 14.72
N GLY A 215 34.83 10.63 14.72
CA GLY A 215 33.83 10.54 13.65
C GLY A 215 32.62 11.45 13.87
N GLY A 216 31.92 11.78 12.79
CA GLY A 216 30.67 12.55 12.83
C GLY A 216 29.52 11.76 13.47
N GLY A 217 28.57 12.45 14.10
CA GLY A 217 27.34 11.82 14.59
C GLY A 217 26.38 11.48 13.44
N GLY A 218 25.61 10.41 13.53
CA GLY A 218 24.54 10.11 12.58
C GLY A 218 23.35 11.06 12.75
N GLY A 219 22.62 11.33 11.67
CA GLY A 219 21.38 12.11 11.71
C GLY A 219 20.22 11.32 12.35
N GLY A 220 19.28 12.03 12.95
CA GLY A 220 18.05 11.48 13.54
C GLY A 220 16.82 11.74 12.67
N PHE A 221 15.64 11.62 13.28
CA PHE A 221 14.37 12.05 12.71
C PHE A 221 14.30 13.58 12.77
N GLY A 222 14.76 14.24 11.73
CA GLY A 222 14.80 15.69 11.61
C GLY A 222 15.98 16.36 12.32
N GLY A 223 16.50 15.80 13.41
CA GLY A 223 17.70 16.31 14.07
C GLY A 223 18.98 15.95 13.32
N ASP A 224 19.85 16.92 13.10
CA ASP A 224 21.13 16.68 12.43
C ASP A 224 22.14 16.05 13.40
N GLY A 225 23.05 15.24 12.87
CA GLY A 225 24.19 14.70 13.61
C GLY A 225 25.22 15.78 13.95
N GLY A 226 25.94 15.57 15.05
CA GLY A 226 26.99 16.46 15.51
C GLY A 226 28.21 16.45 14.59
N ASN A 227 28.67 17.63 14.19
CA ASN A 227 29.91 17.80 13.45
C ASN A 227 31.14 17.62 14.35
N VAL A 228 32.26 17.26 13.75
CA VAL A 228 33.56 17.27 14.43
C VAL A 228 34.37 18.47 13.98
N THR A 229 34.65 19.35 14.93
CA THR A 229 35.21 20.68 14.70
C THR A 229 36.62 20.84 15.26
N LEU A 230 37.02 19.99 16.21
CA LEU A 230 38.35 20.02 16.80
C LEU A 230 39.20 18.83 16.37
N SER A 231 40.49 19.11 16.20
CA SER A 231 41.56 18.14 16.00
C SER A 231 42.59 18.35 17.09
N THR A 232 43.08 17.28 17.73
CA THR A 232 44.19 17.40 18.68
C THR A 232 45.27 16.36 18.35
N ASP A 233 46.44 16.86 17.96
CA ASP A 233 47.58 16.03 17.56
C ASP A 233 48.24 15.29 18.76
N SER A 234 47.79 15.56 20.00
CA SER A 234 48.42 15.06 21.23
C SER A 234 47.47 14.53 22.32
N SER A 235 46.14 14.73 22.24
CA SER A 235 45.21 14.43 23.37
C SER A 235 43.93 13.65 23.01
N GLY A 236 43.60 13.48 21.73
CA GLY A 236 42.44 12.72 21.25
C GLY A 236 41.28 13.63 20.87
N GLY A 237 40.59 13.28 19.78
CA GLY A 237 39.38 13.95 19.32
C GLY A 237 38.11 13.24 19.81
N GLY A 238 37.11 14.03 20.20
CA GLY A 238 35.77 13.54 20.54
C GLY A 238 34.95 13.24 19.28
N GLY A 239 34.07 12.24 19.36
CA GLY A 239 33.07 12.00 18.31
C GLY A 239 31.88 12.97 18.39
N GLY A 240 31.22 13.24 17.28
CA GLY A 240 29.97 14.02 17.26
C GLY A 240 28.80 13.24 17.88
N GLY A 241 27.90 13.90 18.60
CA GLY A 241 26.68 13.29 19.12
C GLY A 241 25.68 12.96 18.01
N GLY A 242 24.88 11.90 18.16
CA GLY A 242 23.83 11.56 17.20
C GLY A 242 22.64 12.53 17.24
N GLY A 243 22.00 12.80 16.11
CA GLY A 243 20.76 13.59 16.06
C GLY A 243 19.60 12.85 16.73
N GLY A 244 18.61 13.56 17.24
CA GLY A 244 17.39 13.05 17.87
C GLY A 244 16.14 13.36 17.05
N LEU A 245 14.98 13.35 17.71
CA LEU A 245 13.70 13.75 17.10
C LEU A 245 13.61 15.28 17.09
N GLY A 246 13.76 15.86 15.90
CA GLY A 246 13.74 17.29 15.62
C GLY A 246 12.49 17.73 14.88
N SER A 247 12.08 18.97 15.13
CA SER A 247 10.97 19.61 14.41
C SER A 247 11.31 20.09 12.99
N ARG A 248 12.60 20.29 12.68
CA ARG A 248 13.08 20.94 11.44
C ARG A 248 12.31 22.22 11.06
N ALA A 249 11.99 23.05 12.04
CA ALA A 249 11.35 24.34 11.76
C ALA A 249 12.27 25.28 10.96
N THR A 250 11.71 26.00 9.98
CA THR A 250 12.45 27.06 9.24
C THR A 250 11.96 28.47 9.58
N ILE A 251 10.84 28.60 10.30
CA ILE A 251 10.22 29.87 10.69
C ILE A 251 9.77 29.78 12.15
N GLY A 252 9.83 30.89 12.88
CA GLY A 252 9.44 30.98 14.30
C GLY A 252 10.63 30.86 15.25
N LEU A 253 10.35 30.63 16.53
CA LEU A 253 11.40 30.38 17.52
C LEU A 253 11.93 28.95 17.33
N LEU A 254 13.11 28.83 16.76
CA LEU A 254 13.77 27.55 16.50
C LEU A 254 14.19 26.91 17.83
N THR A 255 13.34 26.02 18.33
CA THR A 255 13.59 25.17 19.51
C THR A 255 13.42 23.72 19.11
N ASN A 256 13.92 22.82 19.95
CA ASN A 256 13.62 21.39 19.83
C ASN A 256 14.00 20.80 18.46
N LEU A 257 15.14 21.23 17.93
CA LEU A 257 15.67 20.75 16.66
C LEU A 257 16.28 19.35 16.79
N GLY A 258 16.56 18.90 18.01
CA GLY A 258 17.10 17.58 18.28
C GLY A 258 18.51 17.38 17.71
N ASN A 259 19.26 18.43 17.42
CA ASN A 259 20.59 18.29 16.84
C ASN A 259 21.57 17.65 17.83
N GLY A 260 22.39 16.73 17.34
CA GLY A 260 23.52 16.19 18.08
C GLY A 260 24.52 17.29 18.42
N GLY A 261 25.11 17.21 19.61
CA GLY A 261 26.19 18.11 19.99
C GLY A 261 27.38 17.89 19.06
N SER A 262 28.05 18.98 18.66
CA SER A 262 29.38 18.87 18.07
C SER A 262 30.30 18.10 19.03
N ASP A 263 31.48 17.70 18.58
CA ASP A 263 32.49 17.09 19.46
C ASP A 263 32.77 17.89 20.76
N GLN A 264 32.47 19.19 20.81
CA GLN A 264 32.67 20.05 21.98
C GLN A 264 31.40 20.47 22.73
N ASP A 265 30.23 20.23 22.13
CA ASP A 265 28.97 20.81 22.60
C ASP A 265 28.04 19.78 23.26
N LEU A 266 27.06 20.30 23.99
CA LEU A 266 25.93 19.52 24.48
C LEU A 266 24.99 19.19 23.31
N GLY A 267 24.27 18.08 23.42
CA GLY A 267 23.16 17.78 22.53
C GLY A 267 22.01 18.76 22.73
N GLN A 268 21.31 19.10 21.65
CA GLN A 268 20.14 19.98 21.71
C GLN A 268 18.87 19.19 22.03
N ASP A 269 17.94 19.83 22.74
CA ASP A 269 16.64 19.26 23.01
C ASP A 269 15.88 18.92 21.72
N GLY A 270 15.09 17.85 21.78
CA GLY A 270 14.22 17.39 20.70
C GLY A 270 12.78 17.82 20.90
N ASN A 271 11.92 17.46 19.95
CA ASN A 271 10.49 17.78 20.02
C ASN A 271 9.74 16.79 20.94
N GLY A 272 10.23 15.56 21.12
CA GLY A 272 9.70 14.54 22.04
C GLY A 272 8.24 14.14 21.83
N TYR A 273 7.46 14.94 21.12
CA TYR A 273 6.03 14.84 20.83
C TYR A 273 5.20 14.50 22.07
N GLY A 274 5.53 15.12 23.21
CA GLY A 274 4.92 14.87 24.51
C GLY A 274 5.63 13.82 25.39
N LEU A 275 6.73 13.23 24.91
CA LEU A 275 7.56 12.29 25.66
C LEU A 275 8.80 12.97 26.28
N THR A 276 9.13 12.57 27.50
CA THR A 276 10.39 12.94 28.16
C THR A 276 11.39 11.81 28.01
N ILE A 277 12.21 11.88 26.97
CA ILE A 277 13.30 10.93 26.68
C ILE A 277 14.63 11.68 26.73
N THR A 278 15.65 11.15 27.39
CA THR A 278 16.97 11.80 27.49
C THR A 278 17.99 11.07 26.62
N ALA A 279 18.74 11.83 25.83
CA ALA A 279 19.79 11.31 24.97
C ALA A 279 21.06 10.93 25.70
N GLY A 280 21.89 10.13 25.02
CA GLY A 280 23.20 9.74 25.50
C GLY A 280 24.12 10.94 25.67
N TYR A 281 24.86 10.95 26.77
CA TYR A 281 26.03 11.79 27.01
C TYR A 281 27.17 11.29 26.13
N GLY A 282 28.04 12.18 25.68
CA GLY A 282 29.30 11.77 25.07
C GLY A 282 30.31 11.33 26.11
N GLY A 283 31.27 10.51 25.68
CA GLY A 283 32.29 9.91 26.54
C GLY A 283 33.20 10.92 27.24
N GLY A 284 33.26 12.17 26.76
CA GLY A 284 33.93 13.31 27.40
C GLY A 284 33.06 14.09 28.39
N GLY A 285 31.85 13.62 28.70
CA GLY A 285 30.98 14.18 29.73
C GLY A 285 30.01 15.27 29.26
N LYS A 286 29.90 15.52 27.95
CA LYS A 286 28.87 16.44 27.41
C LYS A 286 27.51 15.74 27.46
N SER A 287 26.52 16.38 28.06
CA SER A 287 25.16 15.86 28.14
C SER A 287 24.48 15.81 26.79
N GLY A 288 23.67 14.76 26.57
CA GLY A 288 22.64 14.76 25.54
C GLY A 288 21.48 15.70 25.91
N GLY A 289 20.67 16.03 24.91
CA GLY A 289 19.46 16.82 25.04
C GLY A 289 18.29 16.04 25.66
N ALA A 290 17.33 16.78 26.20
CA ALA A 290 16.07 16.24 26.70
C ALA A 290 15.02 16.10 25.58
N ASN A 291 13.85 15.54 25.92
CA ASN A 291 12.69 15.40 25.03
C ASN A 291 13.00 14.71 23.69
N ALA A 292 13.68 13.58 23.77
CA ALA A 292 14.20 12.81 22.65
C ALA A 292 15.17 13.63 21.77
N GLY A 293 16.01 14.45 22.41
CA GLY A 293 16.99 15.32 21.77
C GLY A 293 18.22 14.60 21.21
N GLY A 294 19.17 15.38 20.72
CA GLY A 294 20.43 14.86 20.20
C GLY A 294 21.37 14.41 21.30
N GLY A 295 22.25 13.46 21.01
CA GLY A 295 23.31 13.01 21.90
C GLY A 295 24.38 14.08 22.12
N GLY A 296 25.08 13.99 23.24
CA GLY A 296 26.16 14.91 23.61
C GLY A 296 27.45 14.61 22.85
N GLY A 297 28.25 15.66 22.64
CA GLY A 297 29.59 15.57 22.05
C GLY A 297 30.57 14.73 22.86
N GLY A 298 31.48 14.07 22.16
CA GLY A 298 32.52 13.23 22.73
C GLY A 298 33.54 13.95 23.61
N GLY A 299 33.58 15.28 23.60
CA GLY A 299 34.47 16.13 24.39
C GLY A 299 35.91 16.15 23.89
N GLY A 300 36.59 17.27 24.12
CA GLY A 300 38.01 17.46 23.84
C GLY A 300 38.42 18.92 24.02
N ASP A 301 38.20 19.52 25.18
CA ASP A 301 38.84 20.80 25.46
C ASP A 301 40.35 20.57 25.54
N GLY A 302 41.15 21.23 24.69
CA GLY A 302 42.60 21.02 24.51
C GLY A 302 43.49 21.15 25.77
N GLU A 303 42.91 21.22 26.96
CA GLU A 303 43.54 21.21 28.28
C GLU A 303 43.18 19.98 29.15
N THR A 304 42.17 19.16 28.80
CA THR A 304 41.77 17.96 29.57
C THR A 304 42.03 16.64 28.82
N VAL A 305 42.18 15.55 29.59
CA VAL A 305 42.57 14.20 29.10
C VAL A 305 41.35 13.32 28.78
N ILE A 306 40.15 13.89 28.68
CA ILE A 306 38.88 13.13 28.66
C ILE A 306 38.13 13.39 27.34
N SER A 307 38.59 12.76 26.27
CA SER A 307 37.85 12.62 25.01
C SER A 307 37.21 11.23 24.92
N GLY A 308 36.13 11.11 24.15
CA GLY A 308 35.39 9.86 23.96
C GLY A 308 34.48 9.89 22.73
N GLY A 309 33.75 8.80 22.50
CA GLY A 309 32.74 8.77 21.45
C GLY A 309 31.53 9.66 21.77
N GLY A 310 30.82 10.09 20.73
CA GLY A 310 29.58 10.85 20.91
C GLY A 310 28.48 9.99 21.52
N GLY A 311 27.54 10.63 22.22
CA GLY A 311 26.33 9.97 22.70
C GLY A 311 25.34 9.69 21.57
N GLY A 312 24.53 8.65 21.70
CA GLY A 312 23.42 8.38 20.77
C GLY A 312 22.23 9.31 21.02
N GLY A 313 21.52 9.68 19.95
CA GLY A 313 20.31 10.50 20.05
C GLY A 313 19.10 9.78 20.63
N SER A 314 18.09 10.54 21.07
CA SER A 314 16.81 10.05 21.60
C SER A 314 16.96 9.19 22.85
N SER A 315 16.43 7.97 22.93
CA SER A 315 16.71 7.06 24.06
C SER A 315 18.04 6.31 23.87
N GLY A 316 19.02 6.98 23.24
CA GLY A 316 20.28 6.40 22.81
C GLY A 316 21.23 6.10 23.97
N PHE A 317 22.20 5.23 23.70
CA PHE A 317 23.23 4.87 24.65
C PHE A 317 24.28 5.97 24.82
N GLN A 318 24.94 5.91 25.97
CA GLN A 318 26.08 6.75 26.30
C GLN A 318 27.24 6.48 25.35
N GLY A 319 27.92 7.54 24.92
CA GLY A 319 29.26 7.45 24.38
C GLY A 319 30.23 7.03 25.47
N THR A 320 31.27 6.32 25.09
CA THR A 320 32.29 5.81 26.03
C THR A 320 33.68 6.28 25.61
N GLN A 321 34.60 6.29 26.56
CA GLN A 321 35.98 6.63 26.28
C GLN A 321 36.71 5.40 25.73
N PRO A 322 37.25 5.45 24.51
CA PRO A 322 38.04 4.34 24.01
C PRO A 322 39.44 4.39 24.65
N GLN A 323 39.94 3.26 25.20
CA GLN A 323 41.26 3.22 25.86
C GLN A 323 42.02 1.93 25.48
N GLY A 324 43.17 2.07 24.82
CA GLY A 324 44.16 1.01 24.66
C GLY A 324 44.02 0.07 23.45
N ALA A 325 45.07 -0.73 23.24
CA ALA A 325 45.34 -1.43 21.97
C ALA A 325 44.94 -2.91 21.91
N ILE A 326 44.34 -3.53 22.95
CA ILE A 326 44.00 -4.96 22.89
C ILE A 326 42.68 -5.24 23.62
N PRO A 327 41.61 -5.69 22.94
CA PRO A 327 40.47 -6.27 23.62
C PRO A 327 40.90 -7.56 24.33
N PRO A 328 40.56 -7.75 25.62
CA PRO A 328 40.84 -9.00 26.33
C PRO A 328 39.94 -10.13 25.79
N GLY A 329 40.24 -10.62 24.59
CA GLY A 329 39.55 -11.73 23.91
C GLY A 329 38.03 -11.58 23.84
N GLY A 330 37.51 -10.90 22.82
CA GLY A 330 36.07 -10.77 22.59
C GLY A 330 35.73 -9.72 21.52
N SER A 331 34.43 -9.58 21.20
CA SER A 331 33.92 -8.48 20.38
C SER A 331 34.23 -7.14 21.06
N THR A 332 34.73 -6.17 20.31
CA THR A 332 34.98 -4.82 20.82
C THR A 332 33.66 -4.07 21.02
N VAL A 333 33.63 -3.17 22.00
CA VAL A 333 32.48 -2.31 22.31
C VAL A 333 32.68 -0.97 21.59
N PRO A 334 31.69 -0.48 20.82
CA PRO A 334 31.78 0.83 20.19
C PRO A 334 31.97 1.96 21.19
N SER A 335 32.85 2.91 20.89
CA SER A 335 32.94 4.15 21.67
C SER A 335 31.78 5.09 21.40
N GLY A 336 31.25 5.11 20.18
CA GLY A 336 30.03 5.85 19.86
C GLY A 336 28.79 5.18 20.45
N GLY A 337 27.91 5.96 21.09
CA GLY A 337 26.66 5.46 21.63
C GLY A 337 25.64 5.16 20.52
N ASN A 338 24.96 4.01 20.55
CA ASN A 338 23.89 3.75 19.57
C ASN A 338 22.70 4.71 19.77
N GLY A 339 22.07 5.12 18.69
CA GLY A 339 20.83 5.88 18.74
C GLY A 339 19.64 5.05 19.20
N GLY A 340 18.68 5.69 19.88
CA GLY A 340 17.35 5.14 20.05
C GLY A 340 16.49 5.33 18.80
N ASP A 341 15.20 5.01 18.85
CA ASP A 341 14.30 5.31 17.73
C ASP A 341 14.25 6.81 17.42
N GLY A 342 14.26 7.13 16.13
CA GLY A 342 14.44 8.48 15.61
C GLY A 342 15.79 9.11 15.97
N GLY A 343 16.71 8.37 16.57
CA GLY A 343 18.01 8.82 17.03
C GLY A 343 19.15 8.26 16.17
N GLY A 344 20.08 9.13 15.78
CA GLY A 344 21.33 8.75 15.14
C GLY A 344 22.34 8.20 16.14
N GLY A 345 23.29 7.40 15.65
CA GLY A 345 24.41 6.91 16.43
C GLY A 345 25.47 7.99 16.66
N GLY A 346 26.12 7.98 17.82
CA GLY A 346 27.27 8.84 18.10
C GLY A 346 28.50 8.41 17.32
N GLY A 347 29.31 9.39 16.91
CA GLY A 347 30.57 9.14 16.22
C GLY A 347 31.62 8.49 17.12
N GLY A 348 32.55 7.72 16.52
CA GLY A 348 33.64 7.08 17.23
C GLY A 348 34.63 8.10 17.82
N GLY A 349 35.11 7.84 19.03
CA GLY A 349 36.16 8.63 19.67
C GLY A 349 37.57 8.18 19.25
N VAL A 350 38.57 9.03 19.46
CA VAL A 350 39.98 8.71 19.16
C VAL A 350 40.66 7.99 20.35
N VAL A 351 41.50 6.99 20.07
CA VAL A 351 42.34 6.30 21.07
C VAL A 351 43.76 6.87 21.13
N ILE A 352 44.20 7.28 22.33
CA ILE A 352 45.60 7.70 22.55
C ILE A 352 46.20 7.19 23.89
N THR A 353 45.65 6.15 24.54
CA THR A 353 46.20 5.68 25.84
C THR A 353 46.93 4.33 25.75
N SER A 354 47.89 4.13 26.67
CA SER A 354 48.74 2.95 26.80
C SER A 354 48.17 1.83 27.68
N ILE A 355 46.93 1.97 28.19
CA ILE A 355 46.29 1.01 29.10
C ILE A 355 45.17 0.28 28.34
N PRO A 356 45.21 -1.06 28.19
CA PRO A 356 44.20 -1.84 27.46
C PRO A 356 42.80 -1.83 28.10
N ASN A 357 41.75 -1.60 27.31
CA ASN A 357 40.36 -1.95 27.61
C ASN A 357 39.66 -2.55 26.36
N ALA A 358 38.37 -2.89 26.45
CA ALA A 358 37.61 -3.55 25.38
C ALA A 358 36.83 -2.59 24.44
N VAL A 359 37.09 -1.27 24.50
CA VAL A 359 36.35 -0.22 23.79
C VAL A 359 37.22 0.40 22.70
N ASP A 360 36.72 0.46 21.47
CA ASP A 360 37.49 0.96 20.32
C ASP A 360 36.84 2.14 19.58
N GLY A 361 37.46 2.56 18.48
CA GLY A 361 37.04 3.69 17.65
C GLY A 361 35.81 3.43 16.78
N GLN A 362 35.10 2.32 17.00
CA GLN A 362 33.87 2.02 16.30
C GLN A 362 32.76 2.99 16.71
N ALA A 363 31.99 3.42 15.72
CA ALA A 363 30.87 4.33 15.93
C ALA A 363 29.59 3.60 16.35
N GLY A 364 28.64 4.35 16.93
CA GLY A 364 27.33 3.86 17.28
C GLY A 364 26.44 3.66 16.05
N SER A 365 25.58 2.65 16.08
CA SER A 365 24.54 2.46 15.06
C SER A 365 23.33 3.36 15.33
N GLY A 366 22.61 3.76 14.28
CA GLY A 366 21.35 4.50 14.41
C GLY A 366 20.18 3.58 14.80
N GLY A 367 19.16 4.15 15.43
CA GLY A 367 17.87 3.46 15.63
C GLY A 367 16.96 3.59 14.42
N TYR A 368 15.69 3.20 14.54
CA TYR A 368 14.73 3.35 13.43
C TYR A 368 14.67 4.81 12.96
N GLY A 369 14.89 5.07 11.67
CA GLY A 369 14.96 6.41 11.10
C GLY A 369 16.22 7.21 11.43
N GLY A 370 17.19 6.60 12.12
CA GLY A 370 18.47 7.22 12.48
C GLY A 370 19.64 6.67 11.66
N GLY A 371 20.55 7.56 11.26
CA GLY A 371 21.80 7.22 10.61
C GLY A 371 22.87 6.72 11.59
N GLY A 372 23.82 5.94 11.09
CA GLY A 372 24.97 5.49 11.88
C GLY A 372 26.02 6.57 12.08
N GLY A 373 26.77 6.54 13.19
CA GLY A 373 27.91 7.44 13.40
C GLY A 373 29.10 7.09 12.51
N GLY A 374 29.96 8.07 12.23
CA GLY A 374 31.22 7.87 11.52
C GLY A 374 32.31 7.28 12.42
N GLY A 375 33.20 6.47 11.84
CA GLY A 375 34.34 5.87 12.54
C GLY A 375 35.43 6.89 12.88
N SER A 376 36.30 6.55 13.85
CA SER A 376 37.39 7.43 14.28
C SER A 376 38.53 7.54 13.26
N GLY A 377 39.19 8.70 13.20
CA GLY A 377 40.23 8.97 12.21
C GLY A 377 41.63 8.44 12.51
N ILE A 378 41.97 8.09 13.75
CA ILE A 378 43.24 7.41 14.04
C ILE A 378 43.06 5.91 13.88
N GLY A 379 43.71 5.32 12.88
CA GLY A 379 43.81 3.88 12.73
C GLY A 379 44.72 3.30 13.80
N ALA A 380 44.25 2.35 14.59
CA ALA A 380 45.17 1.62 15.43
C ALA A 380 46.14 0.81 14.57
N HIS A 381 47.40 0.78 14.99
CA HIS A 381 48.38 -0.14 14.46
C HIS A 381 48.11 -1.61 14.87
N ASP A 382 47.02 -1.88 15.60
CA ASP A 382 46.64 -3.21 16.08
C ASP A 382 45.46 -3.80 15.26
N SER A 383 45.63 -5.05 14.85
CA SER A 383 44.62 -5.88 14.17
C SER A 383 43.31 -6.09 14.95
N ALA A 384 43.30 -5.88 16.27
CA ALA A 384 42.15 -6.12 17.12
C ALA A 384 41.29 -4.86 17.40
N TYR A 385 41.68 -3.70 16.87
CA TYR A 385 40.95 -2.45 16.97
C TYR A 385 40.07 -2.23 15.73
N THR A 386 38.86 -1.69 15.91
CA THR A 386 37.93 -1.40 14.82
C THR A 386 37.65 0.10 14.74
N VAL A 387 37.62 0.63 13.51
CA VAL A 387 37.22 2.03 13.21
C VAL A 387 36.03 2.06 12.25
N LYS A 388 35.22 1.01 12.28
CA LYS A 388 34.08 0.82 11.39
C LYS A 388 33.01 1.89 11.62
N GLY A 389 32.38 2.32 10.54
CA GLY A 389 31.17 3.13 10.60
C GLY A 389 30.00 2.39 11.26
N GLY A 390 29.16 3.13 11.97
CA GLY A 390 27.93 2.60 12.55
C GLY A 390 26.92 2.26 11.48
N SER A 391 26.11 1.22 11.68
CA SER A 391 25.03 0.92 10.73
C SER A 391 23.87 1.89 10.90
N GLY A 392 23.21 2.29 9.82
CA GLY A 392 21.92 2.99 9.88
C GLY A 392 20.81 2.02 10.31
N GLY A 393 19.80 2.53 11.01
CA GLY A 393 18.56 1.78 11.24
C GLY A 393 17.67 1.80 9.99
N VAL A 394 16.42 1.33 10.12
CA VAL A 394 15.44 1.37 9.02
C VAL A 394 15.29 2.80 8.52
N GLY A 395 15.60 3.03 7.25
CA GLY A 395 15.60 4.34 6.61
C GLY A 395 16.79 5.25 6.93
N GLY A 396 17.71 4.82 7.79
CA GLY A 396 18.97 5.52 8.06
C GLY A 396 20.10 5.07 7.12
N GLY A 397 20.99 6.00 6.79
CA GLY A 397 22.24 5.73 6.10
C GLY A 397 23.32 5.22 7.06
N GLY A 398 24.26 4.43 6.54
CA GLY A 398 25.42 3.97 7.30
C GLY A 398 26.47 5.07 7.48
N GLY A 399 27.20 5.06 8.59
CA GLY A 399 28.33 5.98 8.78
C GLY A 399 29.56 5.58 7.99
N GLY A 400 30.40 6.54 7.61
CA GLY A 400 31.68 6.30 6.95
C GLY A 400 32.68 5.61 7.88
N GLY A 401 33.50 4.72 7.34
CA GLY A 401 34.62 4.11 8.05
C GLY A 401 35.75 5.08 8.38
N GLY A 402 36.53 4.78 9.41
CA GLY A 402 37.71 5.54 9.81
C GLY A 402 38.96 5.19 8.99
N VAL A 403 40.14 5.40 9.56
CA VAL A 403 41.43 5.17 8.87
C VAL A 403 42.03 3.82 9.24
N ASN A 404 42.59 3.07 8.29
CA ASN A 404 43.21 1.76 8.53
C ASN A 404 44.75 1.79 8.36
N GLN A 405 45.48 2.21 9.40
CA GLN A 405 46.94 2.31 9.30
C GLN A 405 47.69 0.99 9.50
N SER A 406 47.03 -0.09 9.94
CA SER A 406 47.68 -1.40 10.17
C SER A 406 47.62 -2.33 8.97
N GLY A 407 46.68 -2.08 8.04
CA GLY A 407 46.35 -3.00 6.95
C GLY A 407 45.48 -4.18 7.37
N LEU A 408 45.20 -4.33 8.68
CA LEU A 408 44.47 -5.46 9.27
C LEU A 408 43.25 -5.02 10.10
N THR A 409 43.13 -3.73 10.42
CA THR A 409 42.02 -3.13 11.17
C THR A 409 40.77 -3.02 10.29
N LEU A 410 39.61 -3.41 10.83
CA LEU A 410 38.33 -3.20 10.14
C LEU A 410 37.99 -1.70 10.09
N ALA A 411 37.89 -1.17 8.88
CA ALA A 411 37.51 0.21 8.62
C ALA A 411 36.35 0.30 7.62
N ASP A 412 35.49 -0.73 7.58
CA ASP A 412 34.38 -0.76 6.64
C ASP A 412 33.41 0.40 6.87
N GLY A 413 32.68 0.75 5.83
CA GLY A 413 31.48 1.55 5.97
C GLY A 413 30.40 0.83 6.76
N GLY A 414 29.54 1.61 7.41
CA GLY A 414 28.33 1.10 8.05
C GLY A 414 27.30 0.65 7.01
N ASN A 415 26.59 -0.44 7.29
CA ASN A 415 25.46 -0.88 6.46
C ASN A 415 24.25 0.03 6.67
N SER A 416 23.23 -0.11 5.82
CA SER A 416 21.95 0.59 5.93
C SER A 416 20.77 -0.36 5.82
N LEU A 417 19.59 0.13 6.18
CA LEU A 417 18.31 -0.55 5.99
C LEU A 417 17.37 0.35 5.17
N GLY A 418 17.73 0.62 3.90
CA GLY A 418 17.02 1.49 2.96
C GLY A 418 17.59 2.90 2.76
N GLY A 419 18.43 3.39 3.67
CA GLY A 419 19.35 4.49 3.37
C GLY A 419 20.53 3.99 2.52
N GLY A 420 21.46 4.87 2.15
CA GLY A 420 22.72 4.50 1.52
C GLY A 420 23.72 3.91 2.52
N GLY A 421 24.57 3.01 2.05
CA GLY A 421 25.70 2.48 2.81
C GLY A 421 26.76 3.56 3.04
N GLY A 422 27.40 3.53 4.20
CA GLY A 422 28.56 4.38 4.48
C GLY A 422 29.76 3.97 3.63
N ALA A 423 30.66 4.89 3.33
CA ALA A 423 31.86 4.60 2.59
C ALA A 423 32.87 3.78 3.39
N GLY A 424 33.66 2.96 2.67
CA GLY A 424 34.82 2.29 3.22
C GLY A 424 35.89 3.28 3.64
N GLY A 425 36.49 3.02 4.79
CA GLY A 425 37.56 3.81 5.37
C GLY A 425 38.87 3.77 4.58
N GLY A 426 39.65 4.83 4.66
CA GLY A 426 40.94 4.95 4.00
C GLY A 426 41.66 6.23 4.44
N PRO A 427 42.97 6.36 4.22
CA PRO A 427 43.82 5.40 3.51
C PRO A 427 44.12 4.11 4.31
N SER A 428 44.50 3.05 3.60
CA SER A 428 44.87 1.77 4.20
C SER A 428 46.24 1.26 3.74
N GLU A 429 46.96 0.55 4.63
CA GLU A 429 48.18 -0.20 4.28
C GLU A 429 47.82 -1.60 3.72
N GLY A 430 47.28 -1.68 2.49
CA GLY A 430 47.00 -2.99 1.86
C GLY A 430 45.66 -3.11 1.16
N LEU A 431 44.71 -3.88 1.72
CA LEU A 431 43.41 -4.16 1.08
C LEU A 431 42.43 -2.99 1.27
N ASN A 432 41.71 -2.63 0.21
CA ASN A 432 40.64 -1.63 0.26
C ASN A 432 39.60 -1.98 1.34
N ALA A 433 39.23 -1.02 2.17
CA ALA A 433 38.10 -1.20 3.07
C ALA A 433 36.79 -1.14 2.25
N PRO A 434 35.88 -2.11 2.38
CA PRO A 434 34.59 -2.10 1.71
C PRO A 434 33.68 -1.00 2.25
N GLY A 435 32.91 -0.38 1.36
CA GLY A 435 31.74 0.39 1.75
C GLY A 435 30.63 -0.52 2.26
N GLY A 436 29.75 0.06 3.06
CA GLY A 436 28.54 -0.61 3.54
C GLY A 436 27.53 -0.81 2.42
N VAL A 437 26.62 -1.75 2.65
CA VAL A 437 25.55 -2.09 1.70
C VAL A 437 24.19 -1.97 2.36
N ASP A 438 23.14 -1.86 1.55
CA ASP A 438 21.76 -1.97 2.02
C ASP A 438 21.43 -3.44 2.33
N VAL A 439 21.33 -3.75 3.62
CA VAL A 439 20.89 -5.07 4.09
C VAL A 439 19.38 -5.11 4.36
N GLY A 440 18.70 -3.98 4.22
CA GLY A 440 17.27 -3.84 4.46
C GLY A 440 16.41 -4.16 3.24
N ASN A 441 17.02 -4.37 2.08
CA ASN A 441 16.35 -4.62 0.80
C ASN A 441 15.32 -3.54 0.47
N LEU A 442 15.77 -2.29 0.53
CA LEU A 442 14.97 -1.09 0.25
C LEU A 442 15.66 -0.21 -0.80
N GLY A 443 16.65 -0.75 -1.51
CA GLY A 443 17.30 -0.11 -2.65
C GLY A 443 18.30 0.98 -2.26
N GLY A 444 18.86 0.92 -1.06
CA GLY A 444 19.91 1.85 -0.66
C GLY A 444 21.17 1.69 -1.53
N GLY A 445 21.76 2.80 -1.96
CA GLY A 445 23.02 2.78 -2.71
C GLY A 445 24.17 2.26 -1.83
N ALA A 446 25.04 1.40 -2.37
CA ALA A 446 26.22 0.95 -1.63
C ALA A 446 27.25 2.09 -1.48
N GLY A 447 28.01 2.07 -0.39
CA GLY A 447 29.16 2.95 -0.21
C GLY A 447 30.35 2.52 -1.07
N GLY A 448 31.18 3.48 -1.45
CA GLY A 448 32.41 3.25 -2.20
C GLY A 448 33.51 2.60 -1.34
N PHE A 449 34.49 1.99 -2.01
CA PHE A 449 35.66 1.41 -1.37
C PHE A 449 36.68 2.50 -0.99
N GLY A 450 37.35 2.33 0.16
CA GLY A 450 38.45 3.20 0.56
C GLY A 450 39.78 2.88 -0.16
N ALA A 451 40.68 3.85 -0.21
CA ALA A 451 41.97 3.71 -0.89
C ALA A 451 42.92 2.71 -0.18
N SER A 452 43.69 1.97 -0.97
CA SER A 452 44.75 1.04 -0.55
C SER A 452 46.15 1.66 -0.44
N THR A 453 46.25 2.98 -0.62
CA THR A 453 47.52 3.72 -0.57
C THR A 453 47.51 4.71 0.57
N VAL A 454 48.63 4.83 1.30
CA VAL A 454 48.82 5.82 2.36
C VAL A 454 49.44 7.12 1.85
N GLY A 455 49.08 8.25 2.45
CA GLY A 455 49.68 9.56 2.19
C GLY A 455 48.66 10.67 1.94
N GLN A 456 49.16 11.90 1.85
CA GLN A 456 48.34 13.07 1.56
C GLN A 456 47.60 12.90 0.23
N GLY A 457 46.27 13.10 0.25
CA GLY A 457 45.42 12.95 -0.93
C GLY A 457 44.94 11.52 -1.21
N SER A 458 45.29 10.53 -0.38
CA SER A 458 44.62 9.23 -0.33
C SER A 458 43.63 9.20 0.84
N GLY A 459 42.41 8.69 0.60
CA GLY A 459 41.31 8.73 1.56
C GLY A 459 40.31 7.59 1.39
N GLY A 460 39.17 7.71 2.03
CA GLY A 460 38.06 6.76 1.94
C GLY A 460 37.21 6.92 0.68
N GLY A 461 36.21 6.05 0.56
CA GLY A 461 35.22 6.10 -0.53
C GLY A 461 34.17 7.19 -0.34
N GLY A 462 33.30 7.34 -1.34
CA GLY A 462 32.09 8.17 -1.25
C GLY A 462 30.91 7.39 -0.67
N GLY A 463 30.04 8.06 0.09
CA GLY A 463 28.84 7.43 0.67
C GLY A 463 27.81 7.04 -0.40
N GLY A 464 27.00 6.03 -0.14
CA GLY A 464 25.88 5.67 -1.01
C GLY A 464 24.70 6.66 -0.86
N GLY A 465 23.94 6.84 -1.92
CA GLY A 465 22.69 7.60 -1.90
C GLY A 465 21.54 6.81 -1.26
N GLY A 466 20.62 7.49 -0.57
CA GLY A 466 19.42 6.88 0.00
C GLY A 466 18.30 6.67 -1.03
N SER A 467 17.33 5.82 -0.72
CA SER A 467 16.17 5.57 -1.60
C SER A 467 15.07 6.62 -1.45
N GLY A 468 14.30 6.83 -2.53
CA GLY A 468 13.00 7.50 -2.52
C GLY A 468 11.87 6.50 -2.78
N LEU A 469 11.04 6.20 -1.77
CA LEU A 469 10.02 5.14 -1.86
C LEU A 469 8.62 5.61 -1.48
N GLY A 470 7.61 5.30 -2.29
CA GLY A 470 6.21 5.63 -1.94
C GLY A 470 5.97 7.14 -1.89
N GLY A 471 5.99 7.80 -3.05
CA GLY A 471 5.88 9.27 -3.16
C GLY A 471 4.68 9.85 -2.40
N ALA A 472 3.53 9.16 -2.45
CA ALA A 472 2.38 9.47 -1.61
C ALA A 472 2.43 8.73 -0.27
N ILE A 473 2.49 7.40 -0.29
CA ILE A 473 2.29 6.55 0.89
C ILE A 473 3.36 5.46 0.95
N PHE A 474 3.97 5.28 2.11
CA PHE A 474 4.85 4.17 2.42
C PHE A 474 4.28 3.32 3.55
N VAL A 475 4.17 2.02 3.32
CA VAL A 475 3.67 1.04 4.28
C VAL A 475 4.77 0.01 4.57
N ASP A 476 5.28 0.02 5.80
CA ASP A 476 6.33 -0.88 6.26
C ASP A 476 5.81 -2.33 6.45
N SER A 477 6.73 -3.23 6.80
CA SER A 477 6.49 -4.67 6.76
C SER A 477 5.39 -5.14 7.72
N ASN A 478 4.62 -6.15 7.29
CA ASN A 478 3.58 -6.82 8.09
C ASN A 478 2.43 -5.91 8.57
N LEU A 479 2.15 -4.83 7.85
CA LEU A 479 1.06 -3.89 8.17
C LEU A 479 -0.19 -4.11 7.33
N ASN A 480 -1.34 -3.64 7.84
CA ASN A 480 -2.59 -3.61 7.10
C ASN A 480 -2.98 -2.16 6.83
N PHE A 481 -3.09 -1.81 5.55
CA PHE A 481 -3.50 -0.48 5.10
C PHE A 481 -4.83 -0.56 4.36
N THR A 482 -5.80 0.25 4.73
CA THR A 482 -7.16 0.20 4.16
C THR A 482 -7.53 1.50 3.49
N ILE A 483 -8.10 1.42 2.29
CA ILE A 483 -8.79 2.51 1.60
C ILE A 483 -10.25 2.09 1.48
N ARG A 484 -11.16 2.92 2.00
CA ARG A 484 -12.54 2.53 2.23
C ARG A 484 -13.52 3.55 1.65
N ALA A 485 -14.64 3.06 1.13
CA ALA A 485 -15.80 3.87 0.79
C ALA A 485 -16.56 4.34 2.04
N PHE A 486 -17.10 5.55 1.99
CA PHE A 486 -18.23 5.91 2.82
C PHE A 486 -19.44 5.05 2.51
N GLN A 487 -20.21 4.76 3.54
CA GLN A 487 -21.45 4.00 3.41
C GLN A 487 -22.46 4.77 2.55
N GLY A 488 -22.85 4.20 1.41
CA GLY A 488 -23.83 4.76 0.48
C GLY A 488 -23.47 6.12 -0.14
N ILE A 489 -22.22 6.59 0.01
CA ILE A 489 -21.74 7.84 -0.57
C ILE A 489 -20.59 7.52 -1.53
N PRO A 490 -20.67 7.93 -2.81
CA PRO A 490 -19.56 7.81 -3.74
C PRO A 490 -18.30 8.44 -3.17
N THR A 491 -17.24 7.65 -3.07
CA THR A 491 -15.98 8.02 -2.41
C THR A 491 -14.85 7.90 -3.41
N THR A 492 -13.98 8.91 -3.45
CA THR A 492 -12.82 8.89 -4.34
C THR A 492 -11.53 8.83 -3.54
N PHE A 493 -10.59 7.99 -3.96
CA PHE A 493 -9.20 8.05 -3.51
C PHE A 493 -8.30 8.31 -4.73
N ASN A 494 -7.37 9.25 -4.60
CA ASN A 494 -6.48 9.58 -5.70
C ASN A 494 -5.09 10.03 -5.22
N THR A 495 -4.08 9.72 -6.01
CA THR A 495 -2.65 10.00 -5.78
C THR A 495 -2.04 10.68 -7.00
N SER A 496 -2.44 11.90 -7.30
CA SER A 496 -2.06 12.60 -8.53
C SER A 496 -0.72 13.33 -8.42
N ASN A 497 0.07 13.32 -9.50
CA ASN A 497 1.30 14.12 -9.64
C ASN A 497 2.37 13.86 -8.57
N ASN A 498 2.35 12.70 -7.93
CA ASN A 498 3.34 12.34 -6.92
C ASN A 498 4.62 11.81 -7.58
N SER A 499 5.76 11.96 -6.91
CA SER A 499 7.06 11.58 -7.45
C SER A 499 7.95 10.87 -6.44
N VAL A 500 8.92 10.11 -6.95
CA VAL A 500 10.03 9.56 -6.18
C VAL A 500 11.35 9.98 -6.79
N GLN A 501 12.37 10.20 -5.97
CA GLN A 501 13.72 10.53 -6.40
C GLN A 501 14.74 9.80 -5.54
N ALA A 502 15.73 9.17 -6.19
CA ALA A 502 16.88 8.59 -5.51
C ALA A 502 17.85 9.68 -5.05
N GLY A 503 18.47 9.47 -3.89
CA GLY A 503 19.63 10.24 -3.46
C GLY A 503 20.84 9.90 -4.32
N ILE A 504 21.67 10.90 -4.60
CA ILE A 504 22.90 10.70 -5.36
C ILE A 504 24.03 10.20 -4.46
N HIS A 505 24.94 9.42 -5.01
CA HIS A 505 26.16 9.02 -4.32
C HIS A 505 27.07 10.21 -3.99
N GLY A 506 27.87 10.02 -2.94
CA GLY A 506 29.01 10.87 -2.64
C GLY A 506 30.26 10.47 -3.43
N ILE A 507 31.20 11.41 -3.52
CA ILE A 507 32.44 11.27 -4.29
C ILE A 507 33.57 10.77 -3.38
N GLY A 508 34.29 9.75 -3.81
CA GLY A 508 35.45 9.19 -3.09
C GLY A 508 36.74 9.98 -3.29
N ALA A 509 37.73 9.73 -2.43
CA ALA A 509 39.07 10.30 -2.58
C ALA A 509 39.82 9.67 -3.77
N PRO A 510 40.91 10.29 -4.27
CA PRO A 510 41.82 9.63 -5.19
C PRO A 510 42.30 8.26 -4.64
N GLY A 511 42.10 7.21 -5.42
CA GLY A 511 42.41 5.82 -5.02
C GLY A 511 41.29 5.09 -4.28
N GLY A 512 40.27 5.81 -3.80
CA GLY A 512 38.97 5.27 -3.40
C GLY A 512 37.98 5.24 -4.57
N SER A 513 36.78 4.70 -4.34
CA SER A 513 35.69 4.76 -5.31
C SER A 513 34.54 5.62 -4.81
N ASP A 514 33.76 6.13 -5.75
CA ASP A 514 32.47 6.73 -5.47
C ASP A 514 31.48 5.68 -4.92
N GLY A 515 30.45 6.15 -4.24
CA GLY A 515 29.30 5.31 -3.88
C GLY A 515 28.39 5.03 -5.07
N ASN A 516 27.26 4.36 -4.80
CA ASN A 516 26.18 4.18 -5.76
C ASN A 516 24.96 5.03 -5.38
N ASP A 517 24.17 5.44 -6.37
CA ASP A 517 22.88 6.08 -6.15
C ASP A 517 21.90 5.12 -5.47
N GLY A 518 20.91 5.68 -4.76
CA GLY A 518 19.78 4.90 -4.26
C GLY A 518 18.78 4.52 -5.36
N TYR A 519 17.65 3.95 -4.95
CA TYR A 519 16.54 3.64 -5.86
C TYR A 519 15.38 4.63 -5.71
N ALA A 520 14.58 4.74 -6.77
CA ALA A 520 13.35 5.52 -6.78
C ALA A 520 12.19 4.60 -7.21
N LEU A 521 11.27 4.26 -6.31
CA LEU A 521 10.20 3.31 -6.60
C LEU A 521 8.84 3.68 -5.96
N GLY A 522 7.78 3.57 -6.76
CA GLY A 522 6.40 3.76 -6.31
C GLY A 522 6.02 5.22 -6.11
N ASN A 523 5.59 5.92 -7.17
CA ASN A 523 5.08 7.29 -7.07
C ASN A 523 3.87 7.42 -6.14
N SER A 524 3.02 6.39 -6.10
CA SER A 524 1.78 6.37 -5.32
C SER A 524 2.00 5.61 -4.00
N ILE A 525 1.70 4.30 -3.95
CA ILE A 525 1.78 3.50 -2.73
C ILE A 525 2.92 2.49 -2.84
N PHE A 526 3.79 2.45 -1.84
CA PHE A 526 4.83 1.44 -1.70
C PHE A 526 4.53 0.52 -0.51
N LEU A 527 4.55 -0.79 -0.74
CA LEU A 527 4.23 -1.85 0.23
C LEU A 527 5.48 -2.68 0.52
N ARG A 528 5.85 -2.85 1.79
CA ARG A 528 6.89 -3.80 2.16
C ARG A 528 6.39 -5.20 2.40
N THR A 529 7.30 -6.16 2.36
CA THR A 529 7.03 -7.57 2.60
C THR A 529 6.07 -7.86 3.76
N GLY A 530 5.16 -8.80 3.53
CA GLY A 530 4.14 -9.21 4.50
C GLY A 530 3.01 -8.21 4.75
N SER A 531 3.09 -6.98 4.21
CA SER A 531 2.00 -6.00 4.32
C SER A 531 0.84 -6.32 3.37
N SER A 532 -0.31 -5.69 3.62
CA SER A 532 -1.46 -5.76 2.74
C SER A 532 -2.16 -4.42 2.54
N LEU A 533 -2.69 -4.24 1.33
CA LEU A 533 -3.52 -3.11 0.94
C LEU A 533 -4.95 -3.59 0.71
N THR A 534 -5.94 -3.01 1.40
CA THR A 534 -7.34 -3.37 1.25
C THR A 534 -8.14 -2.22 0.64
N PHE A 535 -8.81 -2.49 -0.48
CA PHE A 535 -9.87 -1.65 -1.02
C PHE A 535 -11.23 -2.19 -0.52
N MET A 536 -11.98 -1.35 0.20
CA MET A 536 -13.21 -1.76 0.89
C MET A 536 -14.40 -0.95 0.41
N ALA A 537 -15.39 -1.62 -0.18
CA ALA A 537 -16.74 -1.10 -0.44
C ALA A 537 -17.72 -2.04 0.26
N HIS A 538 -18.01 -1.77 1.53
CA HIS A 538 -18.56 -2.75 2.46
C HIS A 538 -19.96 -3.22 2.07
N ASP A 539 -20.87 -2.29 1.83
CA ASP A 539 -22.27 -2.55 1.51
C ASP A 539 -22.54 -2.50 0.00
N ALA A 540 -23.61 -3.14 -0.47
CA ALA A 540 -23.93 -3.25 -1.90
C ALA A 540 -24.06 -1.90 -2.65
N ASN A 541 -24.38 -0.81 -1.93
CA ASN A 541 -24.50 0.53 -2.49
C ASN A 541 -23.22 1.38 -2.36
N ASP A 542 -22.17 0.82 -1.75
CA ASP A 542 -20.91 1.53 -1.57
C ASP A 542 -20.16 1.59 -2.90
N LEU A 543 -19.59 2.76 -3.19
CA LEU A 543 -18.78 3.01 -4.38
C LEU A 543 -17.46 3.66 -3.97
N LEU A 544 -16.36 2.96 -4.21
CA LEU A 544 -15.00 3.47 -4.09
C LEU A 544 -14.39 3.61 -5.48
N THR A 545 -14.03 4.83 -5.89
CA THR A 545 -13.31 5.09 -7.13
C THR A 545 -11.85 5.43 -6.86
N LEU A 546 -10.95 4.65 -7.44
CA LEU A 546 -9.50 4.84 -7.39
C LEU A 546 -9.06 5.51 -8.71
N GLY A 547 -8.51 6.73 -8.61
CA GLY A 547 -8.18 7.56 -9.77
C GLY A 547 -7.07 7.02 -10.68
N GLU A 548 -6.90 7.64 -11.84
CA GLU A 548 -6.01 7.20 -12.93
C GLU A 548 -4.51 7.13 -12.56
N GLN A 549 -4.07 7.88 -11.55
CA GLN A 549 -2.69 7.86 -11.06
C GLN A 549 -2.51 7.03 -9.78
N VAL A 550 -3.55 6.29 -9.36
CA VAL A 550 -3.45 5.33 -8.26
C VAL A 550 -2.69 4.09 -8.73
N ALA A 551 -1.47 3.98 -8.23
CA ALA A 551 -0.61 2.82 -8.42
C ALA A 551 -0.18 2.24 -7.07
N PHE A 552 0.17 0.97 -7.05
CA PHE A 552 0.80 0.32 -5.91
C PHE A 552 1.92 -0.58 -6.41
N ILE A 553 2.98 -0.72 -5.62
CA ILE A 553 4.14 -1.57 -5.91
C ILE A 553 4.70 -2.08 -4.58
N ASP A 554 5.50 -3.14 -4.62
CA ASP A 554 6.17 -3.68 -3.45
C ASP A 554 7.69 -3.82 -3.61
N ASP A 555 8.34 -4.37 -2.58
CA ASP A 555 9.78 -4.62 -2.53
C ASP A 555 10.22 -5.89 -3.30
N THR A 556 9.42 -6.39 -4.25
CA THR A 556 9.79 -7.54 -5.10
C THR A 556 11.04 -7.24 -5.94
N SER A 557 11.20 -6.01 -6.43
CA SER A 557 12.40 -5.57 -7.17
C SER A 557 13.67 -5.64 -6.33
N PHE A 558 13.54 -5.64 -5.00
CA PHE A 558 14.63 -5.80 -4.03
C PHE A 558 14.78 -7.24 -3.54
N GLY A 559 14.03 -8.20 -4.10
CA GLY A 559 14.16 -9.62 -3.85
C GLY A 559 13.35 -10.16 -2.67
N VAL A 560 12.39 -9.39 -2.13
CA VAL A 560 11.57 -9.83 -0.99
C VAL A 560 10.12 -10.10 -1.40
N GLY A 561 9.33 -9.06 -1.68
CA GLY A 561 7.94 -9.18 -2.12
C GLY A 561 7.03 -9.85 -1.08
N GLY A 562 6.01 -10.56 -1.57
CA GLY A 562 5.07 -11.31 -0.71
C GLY A 562 3.98 -10.45 -0.10
N THR A 563 3.60 -9.36 -0.77
CA THR A 563 2.50 -8.49 -0.37
C THR A 563 1.18 -8.95 -0.97
N ASN A 564 0.07 -8.45 -0.42
CA ASN A 564 -1.27 -8.80 -0.89
C ASN A 564 -2.16 -7.57 -1.04
N VAL A 565 -2.93 -7.51 -2.13
CA VAL A 565 -4.01 -6.55 -2.32
C VAL A 565 -5.34 -7.27 -2.19
N TYR A 566 -6.22 -6.75 -1.34
CA TYR A 566 -7.56 -7.28 -1.13
C TYR A 566 -8.61 -6.31 -1.64
N VAL A 567 -9.59 -6.80 -2.38
CA VAL A 567 -10.81 -6.06 -2.73
C VAL A 567 -11.97 -6.72 -2.03
N ARG A 568 -12.64 -6.00 -1.11
CA ARG A 568 -13.60 -6.59 -0.16
C ARG A 568 -14.90 -5.81 -0.07
N GLY A 569 -15.95 -6.53 0.35
CA GLY A 569 -17.28 -6.02 0.63
C GLY A 569 -18.31 -6.47 -0.39
N ASP A 570 -19.54 -5.97 -0.34
CA ASP A 570 -20.59 -6.26 -1.32
C ASP A 570 -20.76 -5.15 -2.37
N GLY A 571 -20.10 -4.01 -2.19
CA GLY A 571 -20.16 -2.85 -3.08
C GLY A 571 -19.24 -2.93 -4.29
N THR A 572 -19.01 -1.77 -4.92
CA THR A 572 -18.16 -1.64 -6.11
C THR A 572 -16.89 -0.84 -5.82
N VAL A 573 -15.75 -1.39 -6.22
CA VAL A 573 -14.46 -0.70 -6.28
C VAL A 573 -14.10 -0.50 -7.74
N VAL A 574 -14.03 0.75 -8.20
CA VAL A 574 -13.60 1.14 -9.55
C VAL A 574 -12.11 1.46 -9.52
N TYR A 575 -11.34 0.82 -10.41
CA TYR A 575 -9.90 1.06 -10.56
C TYR A 575 -9.60 1.60 -11.96
N ASP A 576 -9.28 2.89 -12.01
CA ASP A 576 -8.90 3.59 -13.25
C ASP A 576 -7.37 3.69 -13.40
N GLY A 577 -6.61 3.26 -12.40
CA GLY A 577 -5.16 3.41 -12.31
C GLY A 577 -4.34 2.46 -13.19
N THR A 578 -3.02 2.67 -13.17
CA THR A 578 -2.04 1.72 -13.77
C THR A 578 -1.01 1.30 -12.73
N THR A 579 -0.75 -0.01 -12.64
CA THR A 579 0.23 -0.60 -11.71
C THR A 579 0.98 -1.76 -12.36
N ASP A 580 2.27 -1.89 -12.02
CA ASP A 580 3.19 -2.98 -12.32
C ASP A 580 3.36 -3.96 -11.13
N TYR A 581 2.40 -3.98 -10.21
CA TYR A 581 2.42 -4.80 -9.02
C TYR A 581 2.51 -6.31 -9.31
N GLN A 582 3.58 -6.95 -8.85
CA GLN A 582 3.87 -8.36 -9.09
C GLN A 582 3.29 -9.32 -8.02
N GLY A 583 2.68 -8.77 -6.97
CA GLY A 583 2.11 -9.57 -5.88
C GLY A 583 0.75 -10.20 -6.23
N THR A 584 -0.03 -10.53 -5.20
CA THR A 584 -1.34 -11.15 -5.36
C THR A 584 -2.47 -10.14 -5.15
N VAL A 585 -3.49 -10.18 -6.01
CA VAL A 585 -4.76 -9.45 -5.88
C VAL A 585 -5.89 -10.45 -5.60
N MET A 586 -6.61 -10.29 -4.49
CA MET A 586 -7.71 -11.16 -4.09
C MET A 586 -9.01 -10.38 -3.98
N ILE A 587 -10.00 -10.75 -4.80
CA ILE A 587 -11.32 -10.14 -4.83
C ILE A 587 -12.28 -11.05 -4.05
N PHE A 588 -12.82 -10.54 -2.96
CA PHE A 588 -13.77 -11.22 -2.08
C PHE A 588 -15.09 -10.48 -2.05
N ASN A 589 -16.10 -11.06 -2.71
CA ASN A 589 -17.51 -10.61 -2.74
C ASN A 589 -17.75 -9.29 -3.49
N ALA A 590 -16.79 -8.36 -3.49
CA ALA A 590 -16.94 -7.05 -4.11
C ALA A 590 -16.94 -7.16 -5.64
N ASN A 591 -17.55 -6.16 -6.27
CA ASN A 591 -17.32 -5.90 -7.69
C ASN A 591 -16.05 -5.06 -7.86
N PHE A 592 -14.97 -5.66 -8.33
CA PHE A 592 -13.77 -4.95 -8.74
C PHE A 592 -13.86 -4.61 -10.23
N LYS A 593 -14.20 -3.37 -10.52
CA LYS A 593 -14.35 -2.83 -11.87
C LYS A 593 -13.03 -2.21 -12.32
N VAL A 594 -12.29 -2.90 -13.18
CA VAL A 594 -11.00 -2.44 -13.69
C VAL A 594 -11.18 -1.79 -15.05
N ASN A 595 -10.95 -0.47 -15.13
CA ASN A 595 -10.92 0.28 -16.38
C ASN A 595 -9.48 0.60 -16.80
N GLY A 596 -8.56 0.66 -15.84
CA GLY A 596 -7.14 0.89 -16.07
C GLY A 596 -6.35 -0.39 -16.36
N ARG A 597 -5.16 -0.51 -15.78
CA ARG A 597 -4.22 -1.61 -16.06
C ARG A 597 -3.54 -2.16 -14.80
N ILE A 598 -3.51 -3.48 -14.67
CA ILE A 598 -2.75 -4.21 -13.64
C ILE A 598 -1.82 -5.19 -14.35
N ASP A 599 -0.51 -4.96 -14.26
CA ASP A 599 0.49 -5.79 -14.90
C ASP A 599 1.02 -6.88 -13.97
N GLU A 600 1.23 -8.07 -14.52
CA GLU A 600 1.93 -9.22 -13.89
C GLU A 600 1.25 -9.88 -12.66
N ALA A 601 0.42 -9.15 -11.91
CA ALA A 601 -0.24 -9.65 -10.70
C ALA A 601 -1.02 -10.96 -10.90
N GLN A 602 -0.95 -11.85 -9.91
CA GLN A 602 -1.88 -12.99 -9.84
C GLN A 602 -3.21 -12.53 -9.26
N ILE A 603 -4.32 -12.80 -9.96
CA ILE A 603 -5.65 -12.33 -9.57
C ILE A 603 -6.54 -13.52 -9.22
N PHE A 604 -7.12 -13.47 -8.02
CA PHE A 604 -8.07 -14.46 -7.53
C PHE A 604 -9.45 -13.82 -7.37
N VAL A 605 -10.44 -14.34 -8.10
CA VAL A 605 -11.83 -13.89 -8.03
C VAL A 605 -12.64 -14.91 -7.25
N CYS A 606 -13.04 -14.54 -6.03
CA CYS A 606 -13.52 -15.49 -5.03
C CYS A 606 -14.79 -15.03 -4.32
N ARG A 607 -15.48 -16.00 -3.71
CA ARG A 607 -16.56 -15.74 -2.75
C ARG A 607 -16.10 -16.08 -1.34
N ASN A 608 -16.11 -15.11 -0.44
CA ASN A 608 -15.98 -15.35 1.00
C ASN A 608 -17.38 -15.54 1.61
N LYS A 609 -17.78 -16.81 1.78
CA LYS A 609 -19.10 -17.17 2.35
C LYS A 609 -19.29 -16.75 3.81
N SER A 610 -18.19 -16.53 4.54
CA SER A 610 -18.25 -16.04 5.92
C SER A 610 -18.60 -14.54 5.99
N PHE A 611 -18.43 -13.81 4.88
CA PHE A 611 -18.80 -12.40 4.78
C PHE A 611 -20.22 -12.26 4.21
N SER A 612 -20.47 -12.75 2.99
CA SER A 612 -21.79 -12.66 2.35
C SER A 612 -22.03 -13.80 1.35
N LEU A 613 -23.26 -13.87 0.82
CA LEU A 613 -23.60 -14.83 -0.25
C LEU A 613 -23.22 -14.35 -1.66
N GLN A 614 -22.79 -13.09 -1.81
CA GLN A 614 -22.39 -12.51 -3.08
C GLN A 614 -21.10 -13.14 -3.61
N ARG A 615 -20.97 -13.27 -4.95
CA ARG A 615 -19.73 -13.67 -5.60
C ARG A 615 -18.84 -12.44 -5.76
N GLY A 616 -17.53 -12.59 -5.58
CA GLY A 616 -16.60 -11.57 -6.08
C GLY A 616 -16.73 -11.48 -7.60
N THR A 617 -16.69 -10.26 -8.13
CA THR A 617 -16.82 -10.00 -9.56
C THR A 617 -15.60 -9.22 -10.04
N LEU A 618 -15.00 -9.66 -11.13
CA LEU A 618 -14.04 -8.87 -11.90
C LEU A 618 -14.77 -8.33 -13.14
N SER A 619 -14.90 -7.01 -13.24
CA SER A 619 -15.62 -6.33 -14.32
C SER A 619 -14.81 -5.17 -14.93
N GLY A 620 -15.42 -4.43 -15.85
CA GLY A 620 -14.81 -3.28 -16.52
C GLY A 620 -14.31 -3.59 -17.94
N CYS A 621 -13.39 -2.75 -18.42
CA CYS A 621 -12.85 -2.80 -19.78
C CYS A 621 -11.32 -2.67 -19.84
N GLY A 622 -10.66 -2.82 -18.69
CA GLY A 622 -9.22 -2.65 -18.55
C GLY A 622 -8.38 -3.87 -18.96
N VAL A 623 -7.10 -3.81 -18.61
CA VAL A 623 -6.10 -4.83 -18.94
C VAL A 623 -5.48 -5.40 -17.68
N LEU A 624 -5.51 -6.73 -17.53
CA LEU A 624 -4.88 -7.46 -16.45
C LEU A 624 -3.91 -8.48 -17.05
N SER A 625 -2.62 -8.18 -17.16
CA SER A 625 -1.68 -9.02 -17.94
C SER A 625 -1.17 -10.26 -17.22
N GLY A 626 -1.40 -10.36 -15.91
CA GLY A 626 -1.10 -11.55 -15.12
C GLY A 626 -2.15 -12.68 -15.24
N SER A 627 -2.01 -13.70 -14.39
CA SER A 627 -2.89 -14.87 -14.41
C SER A 627 -4.15 -14.63 -13.60
N VAL A 628 -5.32 -14.96 -14.16
CA VAL A 628 -6.63 -14.80 -13.50
C VAL A 628 -7.25 -16.15 -13.19
N PHE A 629 -7.54 -16.36 -11.91
CA PHE A 629 -8.19 -17.55 -11.37
C PHE A 629 -9.54 -17.17 -10.80
N ALA A 630 -10.62 -17.66 -11.40
CA ALA A 630 -11.95 -17.53 -10.81
C ALA A 630 -12.29 -18.82 -10.05
N ASN A 631 -12.69 -18.71 -8.78
CA ASN A 631 -13.18 -19.83 -7.98
C ASN A 631 -14.39 -19.39 -7.16
N SER A 632 -15.58 -19.82 -7.55
CA SER A 632 -16.85 -19.22 -7.09
C SER A 632 -17.00 -17.72 -7.42
N GLY A 633 -16.07 -17.11 -8.16
CA GLY A 633 -16.15 -15.73 -8.64
C GLY A 633 -16.80 -15.58 -10.02
N THR A 634 -17.03 -14.33 -10.41
CA THR A 634 -17.64 -13.93 -11.68
C THR A 634 -16.66 -13.10 -12.51
N ILE A 635 -16.55 -13.39 -13.81
CA ILE A 635 -15.91 -12.52 -14.81
C ILE A 635 -17.02 -11.86 -15.63
N SER A 636 -17.10 -10.53 -15.63
CA SER A 636 -18.21 -9.78 -16.23
C SER A 636 -17.73 -8.49 -16.87
N PRO A 637 -17.23 -8.50 -18.12
CA PRO A 637 -16.84 -7.27 -18.82
C PRO A 637 -18.01 -6.29 -18.92
N ASP A 638 -17.70 -5.00 -19.03
CA ASP A 638 -18.72 -3.96 -19.23
C ASP A 638 -19.48 -4.16 -20.57
N ALA A 639 -20.74 -3.73 -20.61
CA ALA A 639 -21.62 -3.77 -21.78
C ALA A 639 -20.94 -3.24 -23.06
N GLY A 640 -20.88 -4.06 -24.11
CA GLY A 640 -20.26 -3.72 -25.39
C GLY A 640 -18.77 -3.39 -25.32
N LYS A 641 -18.08 -3.77 -24.22
CA LYS A 641 -16.64 -3.56 -24.02
C LYS A 641 -15.89 -4.89 -23.93
N THR A 642 -14.57 -4.78 -24.02
CA THR A 642 -13.65 -5.92 -23.88
C THR A 642 -12.86 -5.79 -22.59
N LEU A 643 -12.88 -6.83 -21.75
CA LEU A 643 -11.96 -6.99 -20.62
C LEU A 643 -10.79 -7.89 -21.06
N THR A 644 -9.56 -7.42 -20.89
CA THR A 644 -8.36 -8.14 -21.35
C THR A 644 -7.62 -8.79 -20.18
N LEU A 645 -7.37 -10.10 -20.27
CA LEU A 645 -6.73 -10.92 -19.25
C LEU A 645 -5.45 -11.58 -19.80
N GLY A 646 -4.45 -11.81 -18.95
CA GLY A 646 -3.20 -12.48 -19.32
C GLY A 646 -3.39 -13.98 -19.52
N SER A 647 -3.99 -14.65 -18.53
CA SER A 647 -4.49 -16.03 -18.66
C SER A 647 -5.78 -16.18 -17.87
N LEU A 648 -6.58 -17.20 -18.19
CA LEU A 648 -7.83 -17.47 -17.50
C LEU A 648 -7.96 -18.93 -17.10
N SER A 649 -8.23 -19.17 -15.82
CA SER A 649 -8.59 -20.49 -15.29
C SER A 649 -9.90 -20.42 -14.52
N LEU A 650 -10.88 -21.19 -14.98
CA LEU A 650 -12.21 -21.32 -14.37
C LEU A 650 -12.33 -22.66 -13.64
N ASN A 651 -13.13 -22.70 -12.57
CA ASN A 651 -13.37 -23.89 -11.76
C ASN A 651 -14.80 -24.41 -11.96
N PRO A 652 -14.98 -25.74 -12.04
CA PRO A 652 -16.30 -26.34 -12.12
C PRO A 652 -17.06 -26.19 -10.79
N ALA A 653 -18.38 -26.30 -10.85
CA ALA A 653 -19.18 -26.40 -9.63
C ALA A 653 -18.98 -27.76 -8.97
N VAL A 654 -18.99 -27.79 -7.62
CA VAL A 654 -18.98 -29.05 -6.86
C VAL A 654 -20.25 -29.13 -6.02
N PRO A 655 -21.36 -29.66 -6.58
CA PRO A 655 -22.69 -29.57 -5.96
C PRO A 655 -22.75 -30.24 -4.58
N VAL A 656 -22.04 -31.35 -4.40
CA VAL A 656 -22.02 -32.14 -3.15
C VAL A 656 -21.33 -31.44 -1.97
N SER A 657 -20.49 -30.44 -2.21
CA SER A 657 -19.83 -29.64 -1.17
C SER A 657 -20.38 -28.21 -1.05
N GLY A 658 -21.40 -27.86 -1.85
CA GLY A 658 -21.99 -26.52 -1.89
C GLY A 658 -21.02 -25.45 -2.42
N VAL A 659 -19.92 -25.83 -3.08
CA VAL A 659 -18.98 -24.89 -3.72
C VAL A 659 -19.54 -24.49 -5.08
N ALA A 660 -19.77 -23.20 -5.26
CA ALA A 660 -20.25 -22.65 -6.52
C ALA A 660 -19.11 -22.67 -7.54
N GLY A 661 -19.38 -23.10 -8.78
CA GLY A 661 -18.40 -22.99 -9.87
C GLY A 661 -18.16 -21.54 -10.26
N SER A 662 -17.18 -21.29 -11.12
CA SER A 662 -16.95 -19.97 -11.71
C SER A 662 -18.11 -19.57 -12.62
N LEU A 663 -18.30 -18.26 -12.80
CA LEU A 663 -19.31 -17.71 -13.70
C LEU A 663 -18.64 -16.73 -14.68
N VAL A 664 -18.97 -16.82 -15.96
CA VAL A 664 -18.66 -15.80 -16.96
C VAL A 664 -19.99 -15.18 -17.39
N HIS A 665 -20.15 -13.89 -17.17
CA HIS A 665 -21.34 -13.14 -17.55
C HIS A 665 -21.02 -12.32 -18.81
N ILE A 666 -21.87 -12.45 -19.84
CA ILE A 666 -21.74 -11.76 -21.11
C ILE A 666 -23.04 -11.06 -21.45
N GLU A 667 -23.00 -9.75 -21.61
CA GLU A 667 -24.09 -8.96 -22.18
C GLU A 667 -23.97 -8.86 -23.71
N ILE A 668 -25.09 -8.98 -24.42
CA ILE A 668 -25.26 -8.65 -25.85
C ILE A 668 -26.39 -7.63 -25.92
N ASP A 669 -26.02 -6.37 -26.21
CA ASP A 669 -26.95 -5.25 -26.15
C ASP A 669 -27.95 -5.21 -27.33
N SER A 670 -28.90 -4.27 -27.27
CA SER A 670 -29.86 -4.01 -28.36
C SER A 670 -29.21 -3.62 -29.69
N GLY A 671 -27.96 -3.13 -29.66
CA GLY A 671 -27.12 -2.87 -30.83
C GLY A 671 -26.47 -4.13 -31.41
N SER A 672 -26.71 -5.31 -30.82
CA SER A 672 -26.05 -6.56 -31.17
C SER A 672 -24.52 -6.50 -30.96
N ILE A 673 -24.08 -5.78 -29.93
CA ILE A 673 -22.67 -5.68 -29.56
C ILE A 673 -22.43 -6.52 -28.30
N PRO A 674 -21.62 -7.58 -28.37
CA PRO A 674 -21.28 -8.36 -27.19
C PRO A 674 -20.24 -7.64 -26.34
N SER A 675 -20.37 -7.77 -25.02
CA SER A 675 -19.23 -7.71 -24.11
C SER A 675 -18.31 -8.92 -24.35
N VAL A 676 -17.00 -8.74 -24.20
CA VAL A 676 -16.00 -9.75 -24.60
C VAL A 676 -14.95 -9.97 -23.53
N VAL A 677 -14.68 -11.23 -23.22
CA VAL A 677 -13.48 -11.63 -22.46
C VAL A 677 -12.36 -11.94 -23.45
N HIS A 678 -11.34 -11.09 -23.50
CA HIS A 678 -10.14 -11.34 -24.30
C HIS A 678 -9.03 -11.88 -23.41
N VAL A 679 -8.45 -13.04 -23.76
CA VAL A 679 -7.35 -13.67 -23.00
C VAL A 679 -6.12 -13.73 -23.89
N ALA A 680 -5.05 -13.00 -23.56
CA ALA A 680 -3.83 -13.00 -24.37
C ALA A 680 -3.15 -14.38 -24.38
N GLY A 681 -3.11 -15.04 -23.23
CA GLY A 681 -2.62 -16.39 -23.01
C GLY A 681 -3.73 -17.46 -23.07
N PRO A 682 -3.49 -18.65 -22.48
CA PRO A 682 -4.45 -19.74 -22.51
C PRO A 682 -5.67 -19.47 -21.61
N ALA A 683 -6.83 -20.00 -22.03
CA ALA A 683 -8.07 -20.04 -21.29
C ALA A 683 -8.49 -21.49 -21.01
N SER A 684 -8.68 -21.83 -19.74
CA SER A 684 -9.23 -23.11 -19.28
C SER A 684 -10.65 -22.90 -18.78
N LEU A 685 -11.62 -23.45 -19.51
CA LEU A 685 -13.05 -23.25 -19.29
C LEU A 685 -13.65 -24.33 -18.40
N ALA A 686 -14.55 -23.89 -17.51
CA ALA A 686 -15.40 -24.68 -16.63
C ALA A 686 -16.52 -23.75 -16.08
N GLY A 687 -17.43 -24.28 -15.25
CA GLY A 687 -18.44 -23.48 -14.58
C GLY A 687 -19.58 -23.04 -15.50
N THR A 688 -20.18 -21.88 -15.23
CA THR A 688 -21.37 -21.40 -15.93
C THR A 688 -21.05 -20.22 -16.85
N LEU A 689 -21.55 -20.29 -18.09
CA LEU A 689 -21.67 -19.13 -18.98
C LEU A 689 -23.09 -18.56 -18.85
N GLU A 690 -23.21 -17.36 -18.34
CA GLU A 690 -24.47 -16.61 -18.28
C GLU A 690 -24.47 -15.53 -19.37
N ILE A 691 -25.56 -15.46 -20.14
CA ILE A 691 -25.70 -14.50 -21.25
C ILE A 691 -26.91 -13.60 -21.01
N ASP A 692 -26.67 -12.31 -20.87
CA ASP A 692 -27.71 -11.29 -20.92
C ASP A 692 -27.93 -10.83 -22.34
N LEU A 693 -28.94 -11.42 -22.98
CA LEU A 693 -29.27 -11.17 -24.38
C LEU A 693 -30.44 -10.21 -24.47
N ASP A 694 -30.21 -9.01 -24.99
CA ASP A 694 -31.28 -8.04 -25.22
C ASP A 694 -32.36 -8.65 -26.13
N PRO A 695 -33.66 -8.51 -25.82
CA PRO A 695 -34.74 -9.02 -26.67
C PRO A 695 -34.73 -8.49 -28.11
N ASN A 696 -34.09 -7.36 -28.36
CA ASN A 696 -33.96 -6.72 -29.67
C ASN A 696 -32.65 -7.03 -30.39
N ALA A 697 -31.74 -7.80 -29.77
CA ALA A 697 -30.56 -8.30 -30.45
C ALA A 697 -30.99 -9.10 -31.70
N GLN A 698 -30.21 -9.00 -32.78
CA GLN A 698 -30.56 -9.64 -34.05
C GLN A 698 -29.98 -11.05 -34.12
N PRO A 699 -30.62 -12.03 -34.77
CA PRO A 699 -29.99 -13.33 -35.01
C PRO A 699 -28.61 -13.18 -35.69
N GLY A 700 -27.61 -13.91 -35.22
CA GLY A 700 -26.23 -13.72 -35.67
C GLY A 700 -25.19 -14.48 -34.84
N THR A 701 -23.93 -14.27 -35.20
CA THR A 701 -22.78 -14.89 -34.52
C THR A 701 -22.02 -13.87 -33.70
N TYR A 702 -21.78 -14.19 -32.42
CA TYR A 702 -21.13 -13.31 -31.45
C TYR A 702 -19.94 -14.01 -30.81
N LYS A 703 -18.74 -13.45 -31.01
CA LYS A 703 -17.55 -13.89 -30.28
C LYS A 703 -17.57 -13.27 -28.90
N ILE A 704 -17.68 -14.10 -27.89
CA ILE A 704 -17.86 -13.69 -26.49
C ILE A 704 -16.61 -13.94 -25.65
N LEU A 705 -15.76 -14.87 -26.08
CA LEU A 705 -14.45 -15.12 -25.50
C LEU A 705 -13.43 -15.35 -26.63
N THR A 706 -12.26 -14.75 -26.51
CA THR A 706 -11.12 -15.00 -27.43
C THR A 706 -9.89 -15.34 -26.61
N SER A 707 -9.04 -16.24 -27.12
CA SER A 707 -7.83 -16.68 -26.45
C SER A 707 -6.76 -17.16 -27.44
N SER A 708 -5.49 -17.20 -27.03
CA SER A 708 -4.46 -17.90 -27.81
C SER A 708 -4.62 -19.43 -27.78
N ALA A 709 -5.26 -19.98 -26.75
CA ALA A 709 -5.61 -21.38 -26.66
C ALA A 709 -6.80 -21.60 -25.70
N VAL A 710 -7.92 -22.11 -26.21
CA VAL A 710 -9.09 -22.51 -25.42
C VAL A 710 -9.03 -24.01 -25.13
N SER A 711 -9.23 -24.37 -23.86
CA SER A 711 -9.35 -25.75 -23.40
C SER A 711 -10.58 -25.92 -22.51
N GLY A 712 -11.20 -27.10 -22.54
CA GLY A 712 -12.44 -27.38 -21.80
C GLY A 712 -13.68 -26.74 -22.44
N THR A 713 -14.81 -26.84 -21.76
CA THR A 713 -16.10 -26.24 -22.12
C THR A 713 -16.77 -25.68 -20.87
N PHE A 714 -17.77 -24.82 -21.04
CA PHE A 714 -18.64 -24.46 -19.90
C PHE A 714 -19.49 -25.67 -19.49
N ASP A 715 -19.68 -25.86 -18.18
CA ASP A 715 -20.50 -26.94 -17.62
C ASP A 715 -22.00 -26.67 -17.82
N LEU A 716 -22.37 -25.38 -17.83
CA LEU A 716 -23.74 -24.91 -17.96
C LEU A 716 -23.80 -23.59 -18.74
N VAL A 717 -24.86 -23.40 -19.51
CA VAL A 717 -25.15 -22.14 -20.21
C VAL A 717 -26.54 -21.67 -19.76
N THR A 718 -26.65 -20.41 -19.35
CA THR A 718 -27.89 -19.79 -18.88
C THR A 718 -28.11 -18.45 -19.56
N PHE A 719 -29.37 -18.03 -19.65
CA PHE A 719 -29.75 -16.71 -20.17
C PHE A 719 -30.53 -15.94 -19.11
N THR A 720 -30.27 -14.65 -18.96
CA THR A 720 -31.14 -13.75 -18.18
C THR A 720 -32.34 -13.38 -19.05
N GLY A 721 -33.51 -13.93 -18.73
CA GLY A 721 -34.74 -13.71 -19.50
C GLY A 721 -35.16 -14.93 -20.33
N SER A 722 -35.81 -14.67 -21.47
CA SER A 722 -36.28 -15.74 -22.36
C SER A 722 -35.11 -16.51 -22.94
N THR A 723 -35.19 -17.84 -22.97
CA THR A 723 -34.15 -18.65 -23.61
C THR A 723 -34.33 -18.58 -25.13
N PRO A 724 -33.30 -18.18 -25.90
CA PRO A 724 -33.36 -18.16 -27.35
C PRO A 724 -33.12 -19.55 -27.95
N ASP A 725 -33.35 -19.69 -29.26
CA ASP A 725 -32.74 -20.77 -30.03
C ASP A 725 -31.27 -20.43 -30.28
N TYR A 726 -30.33 -21.32 -29.91
CA TYR A 726 -28.90 -21.05 -30.01
C TYR A 726 -28.04 -22.30 -30.18
N SER A 727 -26.79 -22.08 -30.63
CA SER A 727 -25.69 -23.04 -30.47
C SER A 727 -24.41 -22.35 -30.01
N LEU A 728 -23.46 -23.10 -29.44
CA LEU A 728 -22.13 -22.61 -29.09
C LEU A 728 -21.07 -23.34 -29.89
N THR A 729 -20.09 -22.57 -30.38
CA THR A 729 -18.87 -23.10 -31.01
C THR A 729 -17.69 -22.89 -30.08
N TYR A 730 -16.97 -23.97 -29.81
CA TYR A 730 -15.69 -23.97 -29.09
C TYR A 730 -14.56 -24.21 -30.08
N ASP A 731 -13.92 -23.13 -30.51
CA ASP A 731 -12.74 -23.15 -31.36
C ASP A 731 -11.47 -23.08 -30.48
N PRO A 732 -10.31 -23.61 -30.92
CA PRO A 732 -9.06 -23.47 -30.19
C PRO A 732 -8.68 -22.03 -29.84
N THR A 733 -9.25 -21.01 -30.49
CA THR A 733 -8.93 -19.59 -30.27
C THR A 733 -10.11 -18.72 -29.82
N TYR A 734 -11.34 -19.25 -29.77
CA TYR A 734 -12.51 -18.48 -29.34
C TYR A 734 -13.71 -19.35 -28.92
N VAL A 735 -14.62 -18.73 -28.16
CA VAL A 735 -15.99 -19.23 -27.94
C VAL A 735 -16.96 -18.28 -28.62
N GLN A 736 -17.89 -18.83 -29.40
CA GLN A 736 -18.87 -18.06 -30.18
C GLN A 736 -20.29 -18.54 -29.91
N LEU A 737 -21.17 -17.60 -29.57
CA LEU A 737 -22.62 -17.80 -29.57
C LEU A 737 -23.15 -17.65 -30.99
N ASN A 738 -23.92 -18.62 -31.44
CA ASN A 738 -24.73 -18.55 -32.65
C ASN A 738 -26.19 -18.42 -32.24
N PHE A 739 -26.70 -17.19 -32.22
CA PHE A 739 -28.07 -16.86 -31.84
C PHE A 739 -28.99 -16.96 -33.05
N LEU A 740 -30.01 -17.82 -32.98
CA LEU A 740 -30.90 -18.16 -34.10
C LEU A 740 -32.24 -17.42 -34.04
N GLY A 741 -32.45 -16.59 -33.03
CA GLY A 741 -33.73 -15.92 -32.75
C GLY A 741 -34.41 -16.47 -31.50
N TYR A 742 -35.45 -15.78 -31.05
CA TYR A 742 -36.31 -16.29 -29.98
C TYR A 742 -37.37 -17.23 -30.56
N PRO A 743 -37.78 -18.27 -29.82
CA PRO A 743 -38.88 -19.13 -30.24
C PRO A 743 -40.12 -18.30 -30.56
N ILE A 744 -40.71 -18.53 -31.72
CA ILE A 744 -41.86 -17.78 -32.20
C ILE A 744 -43.09 -18.16 -31.36
N ALA A 745 -43.58 -17.22 -30.56
CA ALA A 745 -44.82 -17.39 -29.81
C ALA A 745 -46.02 -17.25 -30.75
N LEU A 746 -46.69 -18.37 -31.07
CA LEU A 746 -47.91 -18.35 -31.88
C LEU A 746 -49.06 -17.69 -31.13
N GLU A 747 -49.68 -16.70 -31.76
CA GLU A 747 -50.92 -16.10 -31.26
C GLU A 747 -52.09 -17.09 -31.41
N PRO A 748 -53.00 -17.15 -30.44
CA PRO A 748 -54.15 -18.02 -30.55
C PRO A 748 -55.13 -17.53 -31.62
N PRO A 749 -55.97 -18.44 -32.20
CA PRO A 749 -57.16 -18.00 -32.90
C PRO A 749 -58.05 -17.18 -31.96
N SER A 750 -59.05 -16.48 -32.48
CA SER A 750 -59.92 -15.63 -31.66
C SER A 750 -61.40 -15.90 -31.91
N ASN A 751 -62.28 -15.35 -31.08
CA ASN A 751 -63.74 -15.39 -31.25
C ASN A 751 -64.29 -16.82 -31.48
N LEU A 752 -63.89 -17.78 -30.63
CA LEU A 752 -64.45 -19.13 -30.64
C LEU A 752 -65.94 -19.08 -30.28
N GLN A 753 -66.78 -19.52 -31.19
CA GLN A 753 -68.23 -19.63 -31.05
C GLN A 753 -68.63 -21.08 -31.26
N GLY A 754 -69.70 -21.50 -30.59
CA GLY A 754 -70.10 -22.90 -30.59
C GLY A 754 -71.59 -23.05 -30.33
N LYS A 755 -72.25 -23.94 -31.06
CA LYS A 755 -73.67 -24.25 -30.88
C LYS A 755 -73.94 -25.73 -31.17
N GLN A 756 -74.81 -26.33 -30.37
CA GLN A 756 -75.36 -27.65 -30.68
C GLN A 756 -76.42 -27.52 -31.79
N MET A 757 -76.27 -28.34 -32.82
CA MET A 757 -77.11 -28.38 -34.00
C MET A 757 -77.69 -29.78 -34.16
N LYS A 758 -78.82 -29.87 -34.88
CA LYS A 758 -79.51 -31.13 -35.16
C LYS A 758 -79.49 -31.40 -36.66
N ASN A 759 -79.00 -32.56 -37.05
CA ASN A 759 -79.14 -33.07 -38.41
C ASN A 759 -80.34 -34.01 -38.45
N ASN A 760 -81.30 -33.78 -39.34
CA ASN A 760 -82.57 -34.51 -39.38
C ASN A 760 -82.68 -35.31 -40.68
N PHE A 761 -82.75 -36.64 -40.56
CA PHE A 761 -82.84 -37.59 -41.67
C PHE A 761 -84.24 -38.22 -41.75
N GLY A 762 -85.28 -37.45 -41.42
CA GLY A 762 -86.66 -37.91 -41.37
C GLY A 762 -86.96 -38.67 -40.07
N PHE A 763 -86.64 -39.97 -40.03
CA PHE A 763 -86.95 -40.84 -38.87
C PHE A 763 -85.80 -40.98 -37.87
N GLN A 764 -84.60 -40.53 -38.22
CA GLN A 764 -83.44 -40.51 -37.34
C GLN A 764 -82.86 -39.10 -37.30
N TYR A 765 -82.28 -38.73 -36.16
CA TYR A 765 -81.53 -37.49 -36.03
C TYR A 765 -80.22 -37.74 -35.30
N GLU A 766 -79.20 -36.95 -35.62
CA GLU A 766 -78.02 -36.80 -34.78
C GLU A 766 -77.96 -35.37 -34.23
N LEU A 767 -77.31 -35.22 -33.09
CA LEU A 767 -76.84 -33.92 -32.63
C LEU A 767 -75.37 -33.82 -32.96
N PHE A 768 -74.94 -32.66 -33.40
CA PHE A 768 -73.53 -32.35 -33.59
C PHE A 768 -73.26 -30.98 -33.00
N ASN A 769 -72.07 -30.78 -32.47
CA ASN A 769 -71.63 -29.47 -32.01
C ASN A 769 -70.84 -28.84 -33.14
N GLN A 770 -71.26 -27.65 -33.57
CA GLN A 770 -70.48 -26.86 -34.52
C GLN A 770 -69.74 -25.78 -33.76
N ILE A 771 -68.42 -25.74 -33.93
CA ILE A 771 -67.58 -24.63 -33.50
C ILE A 771 -67.09 -23.84 -34.71
N LYS A 772 -66.87 -22.54 -34.51
CA LYS A 772 -66.32 -21.58 -35.47
C LYS A 772 -65.38 -20.63 -34.75
N TRP A 773 -64.28 -20.26 -35.38
CA TRP A 773 -63.32 -19.29 -34.83
C TRP A 773 -62.88 -18.31 -35.90
N LYS A 774 -62.23 -17.22 -35.48
CA LYS A 774 -61.43 -16.36 -36.36
C LYS A 774 -59.99 -16.89 -36.40
N PRO A 775 -59.32 -16.81 -37.56
CA PRO A 775 -57.95 -17.28 -37.72
C PRO A 775 -56.98 -16.69 -36.69
N SER A 776 -55.90 -17.40 -36.40
CA SER A 776 -54.75 -16.83 -35.69
C SER A 776 -54.16 -15.67 -36.51
N PRO A 777 -53.77 -14.56 -35.88
CA PRO A 777 -53.01 -13.49 -36.52
C PRO A 777 -51.60 -13.91 -36.94
N SER A 778 -51.05 -14.99 -36.37
CA SER A 778 -49.71 -15.48 -36.70
C SER A 778 -49.67 -16.05 -38.11
N ILE A 779 -48.87 -15.41 -38.97
CA ILE A 779 -48.68 -15.79 -40.37
C ILE A 779 -48.10 -17.20 -40.56
N GLU A 780 -47.46 -17.74 -39.53
CA GLU A 780 -46.80 -19.05 -39.54
C GLU A 780 -47.74 -20.19 -39.15
N THR A 781 -49.01 -19.88 -38.87
CA THR A 781 -50.03 -20.88 -38.57
C THR A 781 -50.30 -21.75 -39.80
N VAL A 782 -50.03 -23.05 -39.70
CA VAL A 782 -50.34 -24.03 -40.76
C VAL A 782 -51.60 -24.84 -40.48
N GLY A 783 -52.12 -24.81 -39.25
CA GLY A 783 -53.39 -25.43 -38.91
C GLY A 783 -53.88 -25.17 -37.49
N TYR A 784 -54.97 -25.85 -37.14
CA TYR A 784 -55.55 -25.82 -35.80
C TYR A 784 -55.75 -27.22 -35.23
N CYS A 785 -55.46 -27.38 -33.93
CA CYS A 785 -55.83 -28.58 -33.16
C CYS A 785 -57.14 -28.31 -32.42
N ILE A 786 -58.12 -29.21 -32.59
CA ILE A 786 -59.41 -29.15 -31.90
C ILE A 786 -59.43 -30.18 -30.78
N TYR A 787 -59.76 -29.72 -29.58
CA TYR A 787 -59.85 -30.52 -28.38
C TYR A 787 -61.29 -30.58 -27.89
N ARG A 788 -61.68 -31.74 -27.36
CA ARG A 788 -62.93 -31.98 -26.65
C ARG A 788 -62.62 -32.57 -25.29
N ASP A 789 -63.03 -31.89 -24.23
CA ASP A 789 -62.80 -32.28 -22.83
C ASP A 789 -61.32 -32.63 -22.58
N GLY A 790 -60.42 -31.80 -23.11
CA GLY A 790 -58.96 -31.96 -23.01
C GLY A 790 -58.32 -32.97 -23.99
N LYS A 791 -59.11 -33.75 -24.75
CA LYS A 791 -58.58 -34.71 -25.72
C LYS A 791 -58.61 -34.14 -27.14
N LYS A 792 -57.47 -34.18 -27.86
CA LYS A 792 -57.41 -33.82 -29.28
C LYS A 792 -58.32 -34.75 -30.11
N ILE A 793 -59.27 -34.17 -30.84
CA ILE A 793 -60.25 -34.90 -31.67
C ILE A 793 -60.07 -34.64 -33.17
N ALA A 794 -59.39 -33.56 -33.55
CA ALA A 794 -59.07 -33.27 -34.94
C ALA A 794 -57.87 -32.32 -35.07
N THR A 795 -57.26 -32.38 -36.24
CA THR A 795 -56.29 -31.42 -36.75
C THR A 795 -56.81 -30.95 -38.11
N VAL A 796 -56.90 -29.65 -38.33
CA VAL A 796 -57.42 -29.05 -39.58
C VAL A 796 -56.40 -28.06 -40.14
N ASP A 797 -56.44 -27.82 -41.45
CA ASP A 797 -55.56 -26.86 -42.11
C ASP A 797 -55.83 -25.40 -41.68
N ALA A 798 -54.90 -24.50 -41.99
CA ALA A 798 -54.99 -23.08 -41.66
C ALA A 798 -56.19 -22.36 -42.29
N SER A 799 -56.76 -22.89 -43.38
CA SER A 799 -57.94 -22.31 -44.06
C SER A 799 -59.27 -22.73 -43.40
N THR A 800 -59.22 -23.72 -42.52
CA THR A 800 -60.40 -24.24 -41.83
C THR A 800 -60.68 -23.43 -40.57
N HIS A 801 -61.86 -22.83 -40.52
CA HIS A 801 -62.32 -21.98 -39.40
C HIS A 801 -63.65 -22.45 -38.80
N SER A 802 -64.07 -23.68 -39.13
CA SER A 802 -65.22 -24.33 -38.53
C SER A 802 -65.02 -25.83 -38.46
N TYR A 803 -65.47 -26.44 -37.36
CA TYR A 803 -65.43 -27.89 -37.17
C TYR A 803 -66.79 -28.38 -36.66
N LYS A 804 -67.24 -29.52 -37.19
CA LYS A 804 -68.47 -30.21 -36.76
C LYS A 804 -68.10 -31.51 -36.06
N ASP A 805 -68.41 -31.58 -34.77
CA ASP A 805 -68.23 -32.78 -33.96
C ASP A 805 -69.55 -33.55 -33.89
N HIS A 806 -69.69 -34.61 -34.69
CA HIS A 806 -70.90 -35.41 -34.85
C HIS A 806 -71.16 -36.37 -33.68
N ASN A 807 -72.35 -36.98 -33.64
CA ASN A 807 -72.75 -37.96 -32.61
C ASN A 807 -72.71 -37.45 -31.16
N ARG A 808 -73.16 -36.21 -30.91
CA ARG A 808 -73.26 -35.64 -29.56
C ARG A 808 -74.56 -36.07 -28.87
N LYS A 809 -74.53 -36.14 -27.54
CA LYS A 809 -75.71 -36.48 -26.72
C LYS A 809 -76.49 -35.22 -26.37
N LYS A 810 -77.82 -35.34 -26.34
CA LYS A 810 -78.71 -34.28 -25.85
C LYS A 810 -78.47 -34.06 -24.35
N GLY A 811 -78.47 -32.81 -23.90
CA GLY A 811 -78.38 -32.49 -22.46
C GLY A 811 -76.97 -32.54 -21.86
N VAL A 812 -75.92 -32.78 -22.66
CA VAL A 812 -74.53 -32.83 -22.18
C VAL A 812 -73.80 -31.55 -22.59
N SER A 813 -73.29 -30.80 -21.61
CA SER A 813 -72.36 -29.69 -21.85
C SER A 813 -70.97 -30.23 -22.18
N ILE A 814 -70.32 -29.67 -23.21
CA ILE A 814 -69.01 -30.13 -23.68
C ILE A 814 -68.06 -28.93 -23.77
N LEU A 815 -66.84 -29.08 -23.25
CA LEU A 815 -65.77 -28.09 -23.38
C LEU A 815 -64.98 -28.35 -24.66
N TYR A 816 -64.96 -27.37 -25.55
CA TYR A 816 -64.05 -27.36 -26.69
C TYR A 816 -62.90 -26.40 -26.45
N ALA A 817 -61.72 -26.76 -26.95
CA ALA A 817 -60.61 -25.83 -27.10
C ALA A 817 -60.05 -25.88 -28.52
N VAL A 818 -59.52 -24.76 -28.99
CA VAL A 818 -58.81 -24.66 -30.28
C VAL A 818 -57.46 -23.99 -30.03
N THR A 819 -56.39 -24.60 -30.54
CA THR A 819 -55.04 -24.02 -30.62
C THR A 819 -54.63 -23.88 -32.08
N ALA A 820 -53.77 -22.91 -32.40
CA ALA A 820 -53.08 -22.82 -33.68
C ALA A 820 -51.74 -23.55 -33.59
N PHE A 821 -51.24 -24.11 -34.69
CA PHE A 821 -49.91 -24.72 -34.74
C PHE A 821 -49.15 -24.36 -36.02
N ASN A 822 -47.81 -24.36 -35.96
CA ASN A 822 -46.90 -24.11 -37.09
C ASN A 822 -46.27 -25.40 -37.64
N LEU A 823 -45.36 -25.29 -38.62
CA LEU A 823 -44.70 -26.44 -39.26
C LEU A 823 -43.85 -27.25 -38.29
N GLU A 824 -43.31 -26.60 -37.27
CA GLU A 824 -42.46 -27.16 -36.22
C GLU A 824 -43.28 -27.88 -35.14
N GLY A 825 -44.61 -27.75 -35.17
CA GLY A 825 -45.53 -28.40 -34.23
C GLY A 825 -45.72 -27.66 -32.90
N SER A 826 -45.20 -26.45 -32.77
CA SER A 826 -45.49 -25.56 -31.64
C SER A 826 -46.97 -25.19 -31.65
N GLU A 827 -47.63 -25.21 -30.48
CA GLU A 827 -49.04 -24.81 -30.35
C GLU A 827 -49.17 -23.46 -29.62
N SER A 828 -50.11 -22.63 -30.05
CA SER A 828 -50.51 -21.43 -29.32
C SER A 828 -51.31 -21.77 -28.05
N SER A 829 -51.54 -20.77 -27.21
CA SER A 829 -52.45 -20.93 -26.06
C SER A 829 -53.87 -21.34 -26.51
N PRO A 830 -54.58 -22.22 -25.79
CA PRO A 830 -55.93 -22.64 -26.17
C PRO A 830 -57.00 -21.57 -25.91
N ILE A 831 -57.87 -21.32 -26.89
CA ILE A 831 -59.15 -20.64 -26.68
C ILE A 831 -60.25 -21.65 -26.41
N HIS A 832 -61.15 -21.34 -25.48
CA HIS A 832 -62.14 -22.29 -24.96
C HIS A 832 -63.58 -21.86 -25.18
N ILE A 833 -64.48 -22.83 -25.35
CA ILE A 833 -65.93 -22.61 -25.27
C ILE A 833 -66.65 -23.82 -24.67
N VAL A 834 -67.61 -23.56 -23.79
CA VAL A 834 -68.56 -24.59 -23.33
C VAL A 834 -69.84 -24.48 -24.16
N ILE A 835 -70.13 -25.53 -24.94
CA ILE A 835 -71.42 -25.64 -25.62
C ILE A 835 -72.39 -26.27 -24.64
N LYS A 836 -73.37 -25.47 -24.22
CA LYS A 836 -74.48 -25.91 -23.36
C LYS A 836 -75.65 -26.42 -24.24
N PRO A 837 -76.48 -27.35 -23.71
CA PRO A 837 -77.62 -27.93 -24.42
C PRO A 837 -78.67 -26.94 -24.91
#